data_AF-A0A949G222-F1
#
_entry.id   AF-A0A949G222-F1
#
_cell.length_a   1.000
_cell.length_b   1.000
_cell.length_c   1.000
_cell.angle_alpha   90.00
_cell.angle_beta   90.00
_cell.angle_gamma   90.00
#
_symmetry.space_group_name_H-M   'P 1'
#
loop_
_entity.id
_entity.type
_entity.pdbx_description
1 polymer ?
#
loop_
_entity_poly.entity_id
_entity_poly.type
_entity_poly.pdbx_seq_one_letter_code
_entity_poly.pdbx_strand_id
1 'polypeptide(L)'
;MKSRTRFHSQSRTNRGRRADLRRTTGRTAHRDQATLAAFDQLEQRLAFAVSYATVNDWGSGLQADLKLTNDTAATLTDWQLSFNYSRSIDSIWNAQIVSRTGSQYVIKGCDWNRTLAVGAVQGVGFTAGAGTDAPTNFVLTATGATTTPTTPTTSTTPTTPSTPGVDLWKEQFFAPYVDMGQYPVPDLDGLARKYGVGLLTLGFMQATPTGKLGWAGYDVLTPGSTNEQALAIQGEINALRAAGGDVMVSLGGAAGQSLAQAYAQRGLGSQALATAYGETVDTLKLNKLDFDIEGAAIAETQTIKLQMDAIALMQKTRPGLGVWLTLPVLPQGLTQDGLNVVKAALVAGVKVDGVNVMAMDYGDSAAPPQAKSMGEYAIDAANATFAQMTSLFAGQGQAFGWNQLGVTPMLGVNDITSEVFTLADADRLETFARAKGMGMLSMWSLNRDNPGPAGQLSNFHTGIPTMPAGGFSTTWGDYGSDPVIAGATGGTAPVATPPGITVTDVSVTEGSPQATVATGYLRTSGSQILDAANNPVRIAGVNWFGFETTNFAPHGLWSRGYREMMDQMKSLGFNTIRLPYCDQLFDTGSTPTGIDFSKNADLQGQSGLQIMDKIVAYAGQIGLKIVLDHHRSEAGNSANASGLWYTSAYPESTWIKNLSMLASRYAGNATVVGIDLHNEPHGPATWGDGGANDWRLAAERGGNAVLAANPNLLVIVEGIETTSSGSYWWGGNLSNAGAAPVRLNTAGRLVYSAHDYPASVYAQTYFSDPTYPKNLPAVWDRNWGYLFRTGTAPVLLGEFGSNLATASDQAWYATMVNYLKGDLDGNGTNELAAGQQGVSWTYWAWNPNSGDTGGILASDWRGVNTAKVDPLKAVQFQFPAVSGTGAAVTTTPITFVVSLSAASAQSVSVQYATADGSAVVGSDYAAVSGTLTFAPGETQKTVTVLVNRDTAAELNETLSLRLSSPTNATLTRSAATGTILDDDTATPTPTPTPTPTPTPTPTPTPTPT
;
A
#
# COMPACT_ATOMS: atom_id res chain seq x y z
N MET A 1 64.45 27.14 3.92
CA MET A 1 65.54 28.03 3.43
C MET A 1 64.96 29.00 2.39
N LYS A 2 65.79 29.76 1.64
CA LYS A 2 65.37 30.74 0.61
C LYS A 2 64.68 30.00 -0.58
N SER A 3 63.91 30.64 -1.49
CA SER A 3 63.98 32.04 -1.93
C SER A 3 62.74 32.59 -2.68
N ARG A 4 62.47 33.91 -2.49
CA ARG A 4 62.29 34.98 -3.54
C ARG A 4 61.07 34.93 -4.50
N THR A 5 60.52 36.05 -5.02
CA THR A 5 60.87 37.51 -4.94
C THR A 5 59.72 38.47 -5.34
N ARG A 6 59.58 39.61 -4.60
CA ARG A 6 59.16 40.98 -5.07
C ARG A 6 57.69 41.21 -5.56
N PHE A 7 57.09 42.42 -5.54
CA PHE A 7 57.39 43.78 -4.99
C PHE A 7 56.05 44.56 -4.77
N HIS A 8 55.89 45.38 -3.72
CA HIS A 8 55.82 46.88 -3.72
C HIS A 8 54.68 47.56 -4.53
N SER A 9 54.05 48.69 -4.12
CA SER A 9 54.04 49.44 -2.82
C SER A 9 53.13 50.69 -2.88
N GLN A 10 52.59 51.16 -1.73
CA GLN A 10 52.10 52.54 -1.44
C GLN A 10 50.88 53.08 -2.27
N SER A 11 50.23 54.20 -1.93
CA SER A 11 49.76 54.76 -0.62
C SER A 11 48.73 55.91 -0.83
N ARG A 12 48.10 56.38 0.27
CA ARG A 12 47.55 57.75 0.50
C ARG A 12 46.28 58.28 -0.23
N THR A 13 45.16 58.23 0.51
CA THR A 13 44.29 59.37 0.95
C THR A 13 43.61 60.36 -0.03
N ASN A 14 42.27 60.43 0.10
CA ASN A 14 41.38 61.62 0.22
C ASN A 14 40.95 62.53 -0.97
N ARG A 15 39.61 62.60 -1.14
CA ARG A 15 38.72 63.78 -1.40
C ARG A 15 38.84 64.61 -2.70
N GLY A 16 37.71 64.82 -3.42
CA GLY A 16 37.58 66.00 -4.31
C GLY A 16 36.37 66.24 -5.24
N ARG A 17 35.13 66.38 -4.75
CA ARG A 17 34.01 67.24 -5.28
C ARG A 17 33.54 67.23 -6.78
N ARG A 18 32.23 66.91 -6.95
CA ARG A 18 31.14 67.65 -7.67
C ARG A 18 31.15 67.98 -9.20
N ALA A 19 30.16 67.42 -9.90
CA ALA A 19 29.11 68.05 -10.79
C ALA A 19 29.53 68.85 -12.07
N ASP A 20 28.73 68.99 -13.15
CA ASP A 20 27.31 68.65 -13.43
C ASP A 20 26.97 68.57 -14.97
N LEU A 21 25.72 68.19 -15.31
CA LEU A 21 24.90 68.48 -16.53
C LEU A 21 25.10 67.79 -17.93
N ARG A 22 24.23 66.78 -18.17
CA ARG A 22 23.25 66.58 -19.31
C ARG A 22 23.66 66.28 -20.80
N ARG A 23 23.15 65.10 -21.26
CA ARG A 23 22.47 64.74 -22.55
C ARG A 23 23.25 64.78 -23.89
N THR A 24 23.30 63.71 -24.70
CA THR A 24 22.19 63.21 -25.56
C THR A 24 22.50 61.82 -26.22
N THR A 25 21.45 61.05 -26.58
CA THR A 25 21.35 59.95 -27.62
C THR A 25 22.56 59.03 -27.88
N GLY A 26 22.49 57.69 -27.88
CA GLY A 26 21.41 56.67 -27.94
C GLY A 26 22.06 55.33 -28.38
N ARG A 27 21.43 54.27 -28.92
CA ARG A 27 20.04 53.73 -29.01
C ARG A 27 20.18 52.36 -29.74
N THR A 28 19.53 51.24 -29.44
CA THR A 28 18.46 50.91 -28.46
C THR A 28 19.04 50.07 -27.29
N ALA A 29 18.60 48.91 -26.78
CA ALA A 29 17.53 47.93 -27.05
C ALA A 29 16.68 47.66 -25.77
N HIS A 30 15.72 46.71 -25.82
CA HIS A 30 14.61 46.63 -24.85
C HIS A 30 14.76 45.54 -23.77
N ARG A 31 14.61 45.96 -22.50
CA ARG A 31 13.49 45.55 -21.62
C ARG A 31 12.98 46.79 -20.89
N ASP A 32 11.68 46.90 -20.65
CA ASP A 32 11.02 48.19 -20.40
C ASP A 32 10.91 48.63 -18.93
N GLN A 33 10.96 49.96 -18.75
CA GLN A 33 10.86 50.63 -17.43
C GLN A 33 9.47 50.57 -16.78
N ALA A 34 8.45 50.02 -17.46
CA ALA A 34 7.11 49.81 -16.89
C ALA A 34 7.15 48.99 -15.58
N THR A 35 8.11 48.07 -15.46
CA THR A 35 8.27 47.15 -14.33
C THR A 35 8.61 47.85 -13.00
N LEU A 36 9.24 49.04 -13.03
CA LEU A 36 9.68 49.75 -11.81
C LEU A 36 8.62 50.71 -11.25
N ALA A 37 7.60 51.08 -12.03
CA ALA A 37 6.43 51.79 -11.51
C ALA A 37 5.37 50.84 -10.91
N ALA A 38 5.50 49.52 -11.16
CA ALA A 38 4.55 48.51 -10.69
C ALA A 38 4.78 48.10 -9.22
N PHE A 39 6.01 48.24 -8.69
CA PHE A 39 6.30 47.91 -7.29
C PHE A 39 5.73 48.93 -6.31
N ASP A 40 5.92 50.23 -6.56
CA ASP A 40 5.38 51.31 -5.70
C ASP A 40 3.83 51.37 -5.66
N GLN A 41 3.13 50.66 -6.56
CA GLN A 41 1.67 50.49 -6.51
C GLN A 41 1.20 49.20 -5.83
N LEU A 42 2.09 48.22 -5.57
CA LEU A 42 1.72 46.99 -4.86
C LEU A 42 1.51 47.23 -3.36
N GLU A 43 2.28 48.13 -2.74
CA GLU A 43 2.14 48.45 -1.30
C GLU A 43 0.86 49.22 -0.93
N GLN A 44 0.09 49.73 -1.91
CA GLN A 44 -1.21 50.37 -1.64
C GLN A 44 -2.39 49.38 -1.55
N ARG A 45 -2.19 48.08 -1.76
CA ARG A 45 -3.21 47.06 -1.50
C ARG A 45 -3.19 46.61 -0.04
N LEU A 46 -3.58 47.52 0.87
CA LEU A 46 -4.01 47.14 2.22
C LEU A 46 -5.25 46.23 2.08
N ALA A 47 -5.06 44.93 2.22
CA ALA A 47 -6.06 43.94 1.88
C ALA A 47 -7.01 43.66 3.04
N PHE A 48 -8.26 43.33 2.71
CA PHE A 48 -9.21 42.73 3.62
C PHE A 48 -9.65 41.42 2.99
N ALA A 49 -9.43 40.31 3.67
CA ALA A 49 -9.70 38.97 3.14
C ALA A 49 -11.09 38.48 3.54
N VAL A 50 -11.75 37.76 2.62
CA VAL A 50 -13.00 37.03 2.88
C VAL A 50 -12.86 35.63 2.35
N SER A 51 -13.15 34.63 3.19
CA SER A 51 -13.33 33.24 2.77
C SER A 51 -14.74 32.75 3.11
N TYR A 52 -15.22 31.76 2.35
CA TYR A 52 -16.54 31.14 2.48
C TYR A 52 -16.37 29.64 2.71
N ALA A 53 -17.19 29.06 3.59
CA ALA A 53 -17.31 27.62 3.75
C ALA A 53 -18.77 27.22 3.99
N THR A 54 -19.25 26.20 3.27
CA THR A 54 -20.46 25.47 3.66
C THR A 54 -20.14 24.64 4.90
N VAL A 55 -20.91 24.86 5.98
CA VAL A 55 -20.72 24.21 7.29
C VAL A 55 -21.59 22.96 7.41
N ASN A 56 -22.78 22.98 6.81
CA ASN A 56 -23.70 21.84 6.73
C ASN A 56 -24.62 22.02 5.52
N ASP A 57 -24.92 20.96 4.77
CA ASP A 57 -25.84 20.99 3.62
C ASP A 57 -26.86 19.86 3.74
N TRP A 58 -28.14 20.20 3.61
CA TRP A 58 -29.27 19.26 3.70
C TRP A 58 -30.10 19.24 2.41
N GLY A 59 -29.53 19.68 1.28
CA GLY A 59 -30.07 19.60 -0.07
C GLY A 59 -31.16 20.63 -0.38
N SER A 60 -32.16 20.75 0.49
CA SER A 60 -33.19 21.80 0.38
C SER A 60 -32.69 23.17 0.91
N GLY A 61 -31.56 23.19 1.60
CA GLY A 61 -30.84 24.37 2.06
C GLY A 61 -29.49 24.00 2.68
N LEU A 62 -28.71 25.00 3.06
CA LEU A 62 -27.43 24.84 3.74
C LEU A 62 -27.24 25.87 4.86
N GLN A 63 -26.26 25.62 5.72
CA GLN A 63 -25.62 26.58 6.61
C GLN A 63 -24.21 26.85 6.09
N ALA A 64 -23.79 28.12 6.08
CA ALA A 64 -22.44 28.52 5.70
C ALA A 64 -21.92 29.68 6.55
N ASP A 65 -20.60 29.77 6.65
CA ASP A 65 -19.88 30.86 7.29
C ASP A 65 -19.07 31.68 6.26
N LEU A 66 -19.10 33.00 6.42
CA LEU A 66 -18.13 33.94 5.86
C LEU A 66 -17.15 34.34 6.95
N LYS A 67 -15.85 34.22 6.67
CA LYS A 67 -14.77 34.62 7.57
C LYS A 67 -14.09 35.86 7.01
N LEU A 68 -14.27 36.99 7.70
CA LEU A 68 -13.78 38.32 7.38
C LEU A 68 -12.47 38.55 8.15
N THR A 69 -11.39 38.96 7.49
CA THR A 69 -10.09 39.24 8.13
C THR A 69 -9.57 40.61 7.74
N ASN A 70 -9.24 41.42 8.74
CA ASN A 70 -8.68 42.75 8.54
C ASN A 70 -7.15 42.72 8.46
N ASP A 71 -6.62 42.39 7.29
CA ASP A 71 -5.19 42.45 6.99
C ASP A 71 -4.72 43.87 6.57
N THR A 72 -5.55 44.90 6.81
CA THR A 72 -5.18 46.30 6.57
C THR A 72 -4.39 46.87 7.75
N ALA A 73 -3.60 47.91 7.50
CA ALA A 73 -2.80 48.58 8.53
C ALA A 73 -3.62 49.46 9.51
N ALA A 74 -4.96 49.43 9.46
CA ALA A 74 -5.84 50.24 10.30
C ALA A 74 -7.00 49.42 10.89
N THR A 75 -7.47 49.79 12.07
CA THR A 75 -8.74 49.26 12.61
C THR A 75 -9.90 49.78 11.76
N LEU A 76 -10.71 48.87 11.22
CA LEU A 76 -11.90 49.19 10.42
C LEU A 76 -13.11 49.36 11.35
N THR A 77 -13.93 50.40 11.15
CA THR A 77 -15.22 50.56 11.86
C THR A 77 -16.40 50.65 10.91
N ASP A 78 -17.58 50.28 11.40
CA ASP A 78 -18.86 50.35 10.68
C ASP A 78 -18.84 49.61 9.33
N TRP A 79 -18.16 48.46 9.32
CA TRP A 79 -17.92 47.67 8.11
C TRP A 79 -19.21 47.17 7.46
N GLN A 80 -19.25 47.27 6.13
CA GLN A 80 -20.27 46.68 5.26
C GLN A 80 -19.60 45.91 4.12
N LEU A 81 -20.10 44.71 3.86
CA LEU A 81 -19.63 43.79 2.84
C LEU A 81 -20.74 43.55 1.83
N SER A 82 -20.50 43.88 0.56
CA SER A 82 -21.39 43.50 -0.55
C SER A 82 -20.82 42.32 -1.33
N PHE A 83 -21.70 41.46 -1.86
CA PHE A 83 -21.33 40.27 -2.63
C PHE A 83 -22.50 39.78 -3.50
N ASN A 84 -22.21 38.97 -4.51
CA ASN A 84 -23.19 38.29 -5.36
C ASN A 84 -23.42 36.85 -4.88
N TYR A 85 -24.69 36.49 -4.62
CA TYR A 85 -25.15 35.15 -4.22
C TYR A 85 -26.59 34.94 -4.73
N SER A 86 -26.85 33.88 -5.50
CA SER A 86 -28.16 33.72 -6.15
C SER A 86 -29.20 33.07 -5.23
N ARG A 87 -28.76 32.18 -4.35
CA ARG A 87 -29.56 31.56 -3.27
C ARG A 87 -30.16 32.62 -2.34
N SER A 88 -31.29 32.31 -1.74
CA SER A 88 -31.91 33.16 -0.71
C SER A 88 -31.33 32.82 0.66
N ILE A 89 -30.72 33.82 1.31
CA ILE A 89 -30.38 33.77 2.74
C ILE A 89 -31.66 33.93 3.57
N ASP A 90 -31.97 32.90 4.36
CA ASP A 90 -33.20 32.79 5.17
C ASP A 90 -33.00 33.28 6.61
N SER A 91 -31.77 33.16 7.13
CA SER A 91 -31.36 33.66 8.45
C SER A 91 -29.86 33.97 8.46
N ILE A 92 -29.43 34.96 9.24
CA ILE A 92 -28.03 35.41 9.37
C ILE A 92 -27.74 35.81 10.82
N TRP A 93 -26.52 35.54 11.30
CA TRP A 93 -26.03 35.96 12.60
C TRP A 93 -24.62 36.55 12.51
N ASN A 94 -24.24 37.33 13.52
CA ASN A 94 -23.02 38.16 13.56
C ASN A 94 -22.95 39.24 12.45
N ALA A 95 -23.98 39.39 11.64
CA ALA A 95 -24.17 40.48 10.69
C ALA A 95 -25.67 40.77 10.50
N GLN A 96 -26.00 41.89 9.87
CA GLN A 96 -27.35 42.26 9.44
C GLN A 96 -27.35 42.44 7.92
N ILE A 97 -28.34 41.88 7.21
CA ILE A 97 -28.58 42.22 5.81
C ILE A 97 -29.11 43.66 5.74
N VAL A 98 -28.40 44.50 5.00
CA VAL A 98 -28.74 45.91 4.72
C VAL A 98 -29.66 46.01 3.52
N SER A 99 -29.38 45.23 2.46
CA SER A 99 -30.22 45.15 1.27
C SER A 99 -29.94 43.88 0.46
N ARG A 100 -30.89 43.55 -0.44
CA ARG A 100 -30.70 42.59 -1.54
C ARG A 100 -31.31 43.18 -2.81
N THR A 101 -30.59 43.15 -3.92
CA THR A 101 -31.09 43.53 -5.25
C THR A 101 -30.70 42.45 -6.25
N GLY A 102 -31.68 41.63 -6.67
CA GLY A 102 -31.40 40.42 -7.45
C GLY A 102 -30.49 39.46 -6.67
N SER A 103 -29.36 39.07 -7.27
CA SER A 103 -28.32 38.28 -6.61
C SER A 103 -27.35 39.10 -5.74
N GLN A 104 -27.38 40.44 -5.77
CA GLN A 104 -26.44 41.23 -4.97
C GLN A 104 -26.99 41.44 -3.56
N TYR A 105 -26.22 41.02 -2.56
CA TYR A 105 -26.43 41.27 -1.13
C TYR A 105 -25.52 42.40 -0.65
N VAL A 106 -25.98 43.13 0.37
CA VAL A 106 -25.14 43.96 1.24
C VAL A 106 -25.42 43.56 2.68
N ILE A 107 -24.37 43.22 3.45
CA ILE A 107 -24.44 42.95 4.88
C ILE A 107 -23.55 43.93 5.66
N LYS A 108 -23.81 44.11 6.96
CA LYS A 108 -22.98 44.92 7.86
C LYS A 108 -22.76 44.25 9.20
N GLY A 109 -21.74 44.69 9.94
CA GLY A 109 -21.55 44.30 11.34
C GLY A 109 -22.72 44.73 12.23
N CYS A 110 -23.00 43.93 13.25
CA CYS A 110 -23.86 44.30 14.37
C CYS A 110 -23.18 45.34 15.27
N ASP A 111 -23.93 46.05 16.12
CA ASP A 111 -23.38 47.13 16.97
C ASP A 111 -22.19 46.73 17.86
N TRP A 112 -22.06 45.44 18.16
CA TRP A 112 -21.01 44.83 18.99
C TRP A 112 -19.81 44.26 18.22
N ASN A 113 -19.87 44.10 16.90
CA ASN A 113 -18.75 43.61 16.06
C ASN A 113 -18.49 44.40 14.77
N ARG A 114 -19.15 45.56 14.60
CA ARG A 114 -18.87 46.55 13.55
C ARG A 114 -17.43 47.10 13.55
N THR A 115 -16.64 46.86 14.58
CA THR A 115 -15.23 47.26 14.67
C THR A 115 -14.34 46.04 14.59
N LEU A 116 -13.39 46.05 13.64
CA LEU A 116 -12.46 44.95 13.40
C LEU A 116 -11.01 45.49 13.44
N ALA A 117 -10.26 45.13 14.49
CA ALA A 117 -8.88 45.55 14.67
C ALA A 117 -7.93 44.96 13.61
N VAL A 118 -6.72 45.50 13.49
CA VAL A 118 -5.68 44.95 12.60
C VAL A 118 -5.39 43.49 12.97
N GLY A 119 -5.38 42.60 11.96
CA GLY A 119 -5.22 41.15 12.12
C GLY A 119 -6.44 40.43 12.73
N ALA A 120 -7.54 41.14 13.03
CA ALA A 120 -8.71 40.52 13.65
C ALA A 120 -9.60 39.80 12.64
N VAL A 121 -10.26 38.75 13.12
CA VAL A 121 -11.09 37.83 12.35
C VAL A 121 -12.53 37.85 12.88
N GLN A 122 -13.51 38.01 11.98
CA GLN A 122 -14.94 37.94 12.31
C GLN A 122 -15.63 36.87 11.46
N GLY A 123 -16.28 35.89 12.12
CA GLY A 123 -17.16 34.92 11.47
C GLY A 123 -18.60 35.43 11.37
N VAL A 124 -19.21 35.32 10.19
CA VAL A 124 -20.60 35.66 9.88
C VAL A 124 -21.29 34.43 9.31
N GLY A 125 -22.17 33.81 10.09
CA GLY A 125 -22.88 32.60 9.68
C GLY A 125 -24.27 32.90 9.16
N PHE A 126 -24.74 32.10 8.22
CA PHE A 126 -26.08 32.21 7.65
C PHE A 126 -26.62 30.86 7.18
N THR A 127 -27.94 30.80 6.98
CA THR A 127 -28.62 29.67 6.32
C THR A 127 -29.27 30.13 5.02
N ALA A 128 -29.31 29.27 4.01
CA ALA A 128 -29.85 29.62 2.70
C ALA A 128 -30.43 28.41 1.93
N GLY A 129 -31.61 28.58 1.33
CA GLY A 129 -32.31 27.59 0.52
C GLY A 129 -31.57 27.12 -0.75
N ALA A 130 -31.97 25.94 -1.25
CA ALA A 130 -31.30 25.10 -2.26
C ALA A 130 -30.57 25.79 -3.44
N GLY A 131 -29.45 25.18 -3.85
CA GLY A 131 -28.57 25.61 -4.94
C GLY A 131 -27.11 25.23 -4.66
N THR A 132 -26.20 25.41 -5.61
CA THR A 132 -24.78 25.00 -5.49
C THR A 132 -23.77 26.15 -5.70
N ASP A 133 -24.23 27.39 -5.88
CA ASP A 133 -23.38 28.57 -6.01
C ASP A 133 -22.81 29.04 -4.65
N ALA A 134 -21.59 29.57 -4.69
CA ALA A 134 -20.93 30.23 -3.56
C ALA A 134 -20.96 31.77 -3.73
N PRO A 135 -20.86 32.56 -2.64
CA PRO A 135 -20.81 34.02 -2.74
C PRO A 135 -19.56 34.52 -3.49
N THR A 136 -19.72 35.51 -4.35
CA THR A 136 -18.67 36.05 -5.23
C THR A 136 -18.61 37.59 -5.22
N ASN A 137 -17.56 38.17 -5.81
CA ASN A 137 -17.41 39.62 -5.99
C ASN A 137 -17.53 40.43 -4.68
N PHE A 138 -16.73 40.06 -3.68
CA PHE A 138 -16.72 40.74 -2.39
C PHE A 138 -16.19 42.18 -2.52
N VAL A 139 -16.88 43.12 -1.87
CA VAL A 139 -16.49 44.54 -1.78
C VAL A 139 -16.69 45.01 -0.35
N LEU A 140 -15.63 45.49 0.33
CA LEU A 140 -15.73 46.08 1.65
C LEU A 140 -15.67 47.61 1.61
N THR A 141 -16.67 48.23 2.22
CA THR A 141 -16.67 49.64 2.64
C THR A 141 -16.68 49.72 4.16
N ALA A 142 -15.71 50.41 4.75
CA ALA A 142 -15.66 50.69 6.18
C ALA A 142 -15.17 52.12 6.44
N THR A 143 -15.52 52.69 7.59
CA THR A 143 -14.88 53.91 8.06
C THR A 143 -13.42 53.57 8.38
N GLY A 144 -12.49 54.21 7.68
CA GLY A 144 -11.04 53.94 7.74
C GLY A 144 -10.45 53.35 6.45
N ALA A 145 -11.22 52.63 5.64
CA ALA A 145 -10.77 52.13 4.33
C ALA A 145 -11.93 51.89 3.36
N THR A 146 -11.77 52.34 2.11
CA THR A 146 -12.69 52.03 1.00
C THR A 146 -11.95 51.18 -0.02
N THR A 147 -12.41 49.96 -0.28
CA THR A 147 -11.75 49.02 -1.20
C THR A 147 -12.64 48.67 -2.39
N THR A 148 -12.02 48.44 -3.55
CA THR A 148 -12.68 48.10 -4.82
C THR A 148 -12.70 46.57 -5.00
N PRO A 149 -13.64 45.97 -5.77
CA PRO A 149 -13.96 44.54 -5.67
C PRO A 149 -12.80 43.58 -6.01
N THR A 150 -12.79 42.41 -5.38
CA THR A 150 -12.07 41.23 -5.91
C THR A 150 -12.91 39.96 -5.80
N THR A 151 -12.87 39.14 -6.85
CA THR A 151 -13.60 37.87 -6.97
C THR A 151 -12.83 36.74 -6.26
N PRO A 152 -13.49 35.84 -5.52
CA PRO A 152 -12.83 34.70 -4.88
C PRO A 152 -12.49 33.58 -5.89
N THR A 153 -11.38 32.88 -5.67
CA THR A 153 -10.94 31.75 -6.49
C THR A 153 -11.47 30.42 -5.97
N THR A 154 -12.22 29.69 -6.80
CA THR A 154 -12.53 28.26 -6.60
C THR A 154 -11.40 27.39 -7.17
N SER A 155 -11.05 26.30 -6.47
CA SER A 155 -10.00 25.38 -6.90
C SER A 155 -10.57 24.22 -7.71
N THR A 156 -10.13 24.07 -8.96
CA THR A 156 -10.21 22.82 -9.75
C THR A 156 -8.96 22.69 -10.63
N THR A 157 -8.54 21.46 -10.91
CA THR A 157 -7.24 21.10 -11.50
C THR A 157 -7.12 21.48 -12.99
N PRO A 158 -5.97 22.05 -13.41
CA PRO A 158 -5.49 21.98 -14.79
C PRO A 158 -4.21 21.12 -14.91
N THR A 159 -4.09 20.37 -16.01
CA THR A 159 -2.89 19.60 -16.35
C THR A 159 -1.77 20.43 -17.01
N THR A 160 -0.54 19.98 -16.77
CA THR A 160 0.77 20.27 -17.39
C THR A 160 0.81 21.17 -18.64
N PRO A 161 1.65 22.21 -18.63
CA PRO A 161 2.89 22.16 -19.45
C PRO A 161 4.19 22.07 -18.64
N SER A 162 5.28 21.64 -19.26
CA SER A 162 6.49 21.13 -18.59
C SER A 162 7.73 22.05 -18.63
N THR A 163 8.36 22.29 -17.47
CA THR A 163 9.83 22.41 -17.30
C THR A 163 10.19 22.15 -15.82
N PRO A 164 11.44 21.76 -15.46
CA PRO A 164 11.73 21.13 -14.17
C PRO A 164 11.74 22.07 -12.95
N GLY A 165 11.32 21.53 -11.81
CA GLY A 165 11.28 22.19 -10.51
C GLY A 165 10.49 21.35 -9.52
N VAL A 166 10.97 20.14 -9.22
CA VAL A 166 10.34 19.26 -8.22
C VAL A 166 10.52 19.85 -6.82
N ASP A 167 9.58 19.54 -5.91
CA ASP A 167 9.88 19.69 -4.49
C ASP A 167 10.95 18.64 -4.13
N LEU A 168 12.14 19.13 -3.76
CA LEU A 168 13.28 18.28 -3.44
C LEU A 168 13.05 17.54 -2.11
N TRP A 169 12.31 18.16 -1.18
CA TRP A 169 12.02 17.59 0.14
C TRP A 169 10.67 16.85 0.11
N LYS A 170 10.62 15.77 -0.69
CA LYS A 170 9.48 14.86 -0.81
C LYS A 170 9.04 14.29 0.55
N GLU A 171 7.88 13.63 0.60
CA GLU A 171 7.35 13.00 1.82
C GLU A 171 8.25 11.92 2.46
N GLN A 172 9.28 11.47 1.75
CA GLN A 172 10.33 10.55 2.21
C GLN A 172 11.66 11.05 1.64
N PHE A 173 12.72 11.12 2.45
CA PHE A 173 14.05 11.55 2.00
C PHE A 173 15.20 11.01 2.87
N PHE A 174 16.40 11.00 2.31
CA PHE A 174 17.65 10.77 3.03
C PHE A 174 18.42 12.09 3.15
N ALA A 175 18.78 12.50 4.37
CA ALA A 175 19.51 13.74 4.62
C ALA A 175 20.54 13.58 5.75
N PRO A 176 21.68 12.91 5.52
CA PRO A 176 22.69 12.62 6.54
C PRO A 176 23.30 13.89 7.12
N TYR A 177 23.77 13.81 8.38
CA TYR A 177 24.45 14.94 9.01
C TYR A 177 25.86 15.11 8.45
N VAL A 178 26.29 16.36 8.29
CA VAL A 178 27.67 16.75 7.98
C VAL A 178 28.14 17.73 9.05
N ASP A 179 29.29 17.46 9.66
CA ASP A 179 29.90 18.37 10.65
C ASP A 179 30.67 19.50 9.93
N MET A 180 30.07 20.68 9.90
CA MET A 180 30.60 21.90 9.30
C MET A 180 31.52 22.71 10.24
N GLY A 181 31.75 22.24 11.47
CA GLY A 181 32.78 22.77 12.36
C GLY A 181 34.21 22.37 11.96
N GLN A 182 34.34 21.36 11.11
CA GLN A 182 35.63 20.81 10.67
C GLN A 182 36.44 21.77 9.78
N TYR A 183 37.77 21.57 9.77
CA TYR A 183 38.70 22.22 8.86
C TYR A 183 39.66 21.18 8.23
N PRO A 184 39.82 21.13 6.89
CA PRO A 184 39.15 21.94 5.88
C PRO A 184 37.63 21.71 5.87
N VAL A 185 36.89 22.66 5.28
CA VAL A 185 35.44 22.57 5.14
C VAL A 185 35.08 21.32 4.32
N PRO A 186 34.05 20.54 4.71
CA PRO A 186 33.56 19.41 3.91
C PRO A 186 33.12 19.85 2.51
N ASP A 187 33.64 19.17 1.48
CA ASP A 187 33.30 19.33 0.06
C ASP A 187 31.89 18.77 -0.20
N LEU A 188 30.87 19.62 -0.13
CA LEU A 188 29.46 19.17 -0.15
C LEU A 188 29.04 18.75 -1.56
N ASP A 189 29.50 19.46 -2.59
CA ASP A 189 29.25 19.11 -4.00
C ASP A 189 29.99 17.81 -4.38
N GLY A 190 31.26 17.66 -3.99
CA GLY A 190 32.04 16.45 -4.22
C GLY A 190 31.50 15.24 -3.48
N LEU A 191 31.06 15.39 -2.22
CA LEU A 191 30.41 14.31 -1.46
C LEU A 191 29.07 13.90 -2.09
N ALA A 192 28.22 14.86 -2.49
CA ALA A 192 26.97 14.58 -3.18
C ALA A 192 27.18 13.88 -4.53
N ARG A 193 28.16 14.31 -5.33
CA ARG A 193 28.56 13.64 -6.59
C ARG A 193 29.13 12.24 -6.39
N LYS A 194 29.87 12.02 -5.29
CA LYS A 194 30.56 10.77 -4.99
C LYS A 194 29.61 9.69 -4.48
N TYR A 195 28.60 10.07 -3.71
CA TYR A 195 27.69 9.13 -3.03
C TYR A 195 26.23 9.21 -3.48
N GLY A 196 25.87 10.12 -4.40
CA GLY A 196 24.50 10.29 -4.90
C GLY A 196 23.57 11.10 -3.99
N VAL A 197 24.04 11.54 -2.83
CA VAL A 197 23.23 12.17 -1.78
C VAL A 197 23.06 13.67 -2.04
N GLY A 198 21.89 14.07 -2.57
CA GLY A 198 21.61 15.47 -2.92
C GLY A 198 20.95 16.32 -1.82
N LEU A 199 20.60 15.74 -0.67
CA LEU A 199 20.04 16.46 0.48
C LEU A 199 20.94 16.22 1.69
N LEU A 200 21.30 17.27 2.42
CA LEU A 200 22.22 17.18 3.56
C LEU A 200 21.68 17.96 4.77
N THR A 201 21.94 17.45 5.96
CA THR A 201 21.68 18.16 7.23
C THR A 201 23.00 18.71 7.77
N LEU A 202 23.14 20.02 7.84
CA LEU A 202 24.40 20.66 8.22
C LEU A 202 24.42 20.95 9.72
N GLY A 203 25.23 20.20 10.47
CA GLY A 203 25.45 20.35 11.90
C GLY A 203 26.76 21.09 12.21
N PHE A 204 26.90 21.88 13.26
CA PHE A 204 25.86 22.50 14.08
C PHE A 204 26.11 24.00 14.16
N MET A 205 25.02 24.78 14.12
CA MET A 205 25.09 26.21 14.44
C MET A 205 24.66 26.45 15.89
N GLN A 206 25.46 27.22 16.61
CA GLN A 206 25.33 27.41 18.05
C GLN A 206 25.46 28.87 18.43
N ALA A 207 25.15 29.21 19.69
CA ALA A 207 25.27 30.56 20.21
C ALA A 207 26.71 31.03 20.21
N THR A 208 26.99 32.10 19.46
CA THR A 208 28.29 32.76 19.52
C THR A 208 28.41 33.66 20.75
N PRO A 209 29.63 34.01 21.20
CA PRO A 209 29.83 34.99 22.26
C PRO A 209 29.10 36.33 22.03
N THR A 210 29.01 36.85 20.80
CA THR A 210 28.20 38.06 20.55
C THR A 210 26.69 37.82 20.63
N GLY A 211 26.20 36.59 20.50
CA GLY A 211 24.77 36.22 20.55
C GLY A 211 24.12 36.08 19.17
N LYS A 212 24.87 35.55 18.20
CA LYS A 212 24.36 35.13 16.88
C LYS A 212 24.42 33.59 16.76
N LEU A 213 23.91 33.05 15.65
CA LEU A 213 24.26 31.70 15.23
C LEU A 213 25.58 31.74 14.45
N GLY A 214 26.49 30.84 14.80
CA GLY A 214 27.72 30.57 14.04
C GLY A 214 28.05 29.09 14.07
N TRP A 215 28.71 28.59 13.03
CA TRP A 215 29.15 27.19 12.96
C TRP A 215 30.11 26.89 14.13
N ALA A 216 29.85 25.79 14.85
CA ALA A 216 30.53 25.43 16.10
C ALA A 216 30.61 26.58 17.15
N GLY A 217 29.65 27.51 17.14
CA GLY A 217 29.57 28.62 18.09
C GLY A 217 30.59 29.75 17.86
N TYR A 218 31.33 29.76 16.76
CA TYR A 218 32.36 30.78 16.52
C TYR A 218 31.79 32.03 15.84
N ASP A 219 31.99 33.22 16.45
CA ASP A 219 31.60 34.52 15.87
C ASP A 219 32.14 34.72 14.44
N VAL A 220 33.38 34.27 14.18
CA VAL A 220 34.01 34.39 12.85
C VAL A 220 33.35 33.48 11.80
N LEU A 221 32.58 32.48 12.21
CA LEU A 221 31.80 31.57 11.35
C LEU A 221 30.29 31.88 11.36
N THR A 222 29.91 33.10 11.74
CA THR A 222 28.55 33.63 11.51
C THR A 222 28.25 33.68 9.99
N PRO A 223 27.02 33.35 9.53
CA PRO A 223 26.61 33.57 8.14
C PRO A 223 26.84 35.01 7.67
N GLY A 224 27.30 35.19 6.43
CA GLY A 224 27.68 36.50 5.89
C GLY A 224 29.02 37.05 6.41
N SER A 225 29.76 36.30 7.24
CA SER A 225 31.14 36.63 7.62
C SER A 225 32.08 36.65 6.40
N THR A 226 33.14 37.45 6.48
CA THR A 226 34.22 37.54 5.49
C THR A 226 35.42 36.65 5.82
N ASN A 227 35.30 35.80 6.85
CA ASN A 227 36.29 34.77 7.16
C ASN A 227 36.36 33.71 6.04
N GLU A 228 37.55 33.25 5.71
CA GLU A 228 37.80 32.28 4.63
C GLU A 228 37.02 30.96 4.80
N GLN A 229 36.94 30.41 6.01
CA GLN A 229 36.17 29.19 6.30
C GLN A 229 34.66 29.44 6.21
N ALA A 230 34.18 30.61 6.66
CA ALA A 230 32.76 30.98 6.55
C ALA A 230 32.34 31.19 5.07
N LEU A 231 33.20 31.82 4.27
CA LEU A 231 33.01 31.98 2.83
C LEU A 231 33.07 30.63 2.09
N ALA A 232 33.93 29.70 2.52
CA ALA A 232 33.98 28.34 2.00
C ALA A 232 32.69 27.56 2.32
N ILE A 233 32.21 27.55 3.57
CA ILE A 233 30.93 26.91 3.94
C ILE A 233 29.76 27.48 3.11
N GLN A 234 29.72 28.81 2.93
CA GLN A 234 28.72 29.44 2.08
C GLN A 234 28.89 29.07 0.60
N GLY A 235 30.13 28.88 0.13
CA GLY A 235 30.46 28.39 -1.21
C GLY A 235 29.94 26.99 -1.46
N GLU A 236 30.20 26.06 -0.54
CA GLU A 236 29.77 24.66 -0.62
C GLU A 236 28.25 24.51 -0.65
N ILE A 237 27.52 25.24 0.21
CA ILE A 237 26.05 25.29 0.18
C ILE A 237 25.53 25.78 -1.19
N ASN A 238 26.21 26.75 -1.81
CA ASN A 238 25.84 27.24 -3.12
C ASN A 238 26.26 26.27 -4.26
N ALA A 239 27.34 25.51 -4.10
CA ALA A 239 27.81 24.52 -5.06
C ALA A 239 26.86 23.32 -5.14
N LEU A 240 26.49 22.74 -3.99
CA LEU A 240 25.50 21.66 -3.90
C LEU A 240 24.16 22.06 -4.56
N ARG A 241 23.70 23.29 -4.30
CA ARG A 241 22.47 23.84 -4.91
C ARG A 241 22.60 24.10 -6.40
N ALA A 242 23.77 24.52 -6.88
CA ALA A 242 24.06 24.62 -8.31
C ALA A 242 24.13 23.24 -9.00
N ALA A 243 24.41 22.17 -8.26
CA ALA A 243 24.41 20.80 -8.74
C ALA A 243 23.02 20.12 -8.72
N GLY A 244 22.04 20.70 -8.02
CA GLY A 244 20.66 20.22 -7.94
C GLY A 244 20.20 19.75 -6.54
N GLY A 245 21.04 19.90 -5.50
CA GLY A 245 20.70 19.54 -4.13
C GLY A 245 20.14 20.70 -3.28
N ASP A 246 19.86 20.42 -2.00
CA ASP A 246 19.48 21.44 -0.99
C ASP A 246 19.96 21.05 0.42
N VAL A 247 19.89 21.99 1.37
CA VAL A 247 20.36 21.80 2.76
C VAL A 247 19.30 22.14 3.80
N MET A 248 19.22 21.29 4.83
CA MET A 248 18.66 21.63 6.13
C MET A 248 19.82 22.02 7.05
N VAL A 249 19.61 22.96 7.98
CA VAL A 249 20.65 23.35 8.95
C VAL A 249 20.17 23.03 10.35
N SER A 250 21.03 22.37 11.14
CA SER A 250 20.74 21.97 12.50
C SER A 250 21.27 22.96 13.53
N LEU A 251 20.41 23.33 14.47
CA LEU A 251 20.62 24.38 15.46
C LEU A 251 20.62 23.78 16.88
N GLY A 252 21.79 23.64 17.50
CA GLY A 252 21.94 23.07 18.85
C GLY A 252 23.03 22.00 18.96
N GLY A 253 22.65 20.82 19.45
CA GLY A 253 23.53 19.67 19.77
C GLY A 253 24.11 19.70 21.20
N ALA A 254 24.65 18.55 21.64
CA ALA A 254 25.05 18.28 23.04
C ALA A 254 26.21 19.15 23.54
N ALA A 255 27.15 19.49 22.65
CA ALA A 255 28.30 20.31 22.97
C ALA A 255 27.98 21.80 22.70
N GLY A 256 28.40 22.70 23.60
CA GLY A 256 28.25 24.15 23.41
C GLY A 256 26.99 24.73 24.06
N GLN A 257 26.44 25.79 23.47
CA GLN A 257 25.25 26.49 23.98
C GLN A 257 24.29 26.78 22.83
N SER A 258 23.00 26.43 22.99
CA SER A 258 21.97 26.80 22.03
C SER A 258 21.66 28.31 22.05
N LEU A 259 21.20 28.88 20.94
CA LEU A 259 20.86 30.31 20.89
C LEU A 259 19.73 30.65 21.88
N ALA A 260 18.80 29.74 22.10
CA ALA A 260 17.75 29.88 23.10
C ALA A 260 18.32 30.04 24.52
N GLN A 261 19.25 29.17 24.95
CA GLN A 261 19.91 29.27 26.26
C GLN A 261 20.66 30.61 26.41
N ALA A 262 21.41 31.01 25.38
CA ALA A 262 22.12 32.28 25.38
C ALA A 262 21.18 33.50 25.47
N TYR A 263 19.98 33.43 24.88
CA TYR A 263 18.99 34.51 24.94
C TYR A 263 18.26 34.53 26.28
N ALA A 264 17.91 33.36 26.83
CA ALA A 264 17.33 33.23 28.17
C ALA A 264 18.26 33.82 29.25
N GLN A 265 19.55 33.46 29.22
CA GLN A 265 20.58 33.99 30.15
C GLN A 265 20.80 35.51 30.01
N ARG A 266 20.50 36.09 28.84
CA ARG A 266 20.57 37.54 28.59
C ARG A 266 19.27 38.28 28.87
N GLY A 267 18.19 37.58 29.25
CA GLY A 267 16.85 38.16 29.45
C GLY A 267 16.18 38.63 28.15
N LEU A 268 16.57 38.07 26.99
CA LEU A 268 16.06 38.46 25.67
C LEU A 268 14.80 37.66 25.31
N GLY A 269 13.76 38.36 24.86
CA GLY A 269 12.47 37.76 24.52
C GLY A 269 12.44 37.05 23.16
N SER A 270 11.40 36.23 22.95
CA SER A 270 11.22 35.36 21.78
C SER A 270 11.23 36.12 20.44
N GLN A 271 10.77 37.37 20.39
CA GLN A 271 10.85 38.21 19.20
C GLN A 271 12.29 38.49 18.74
N ALA A 272 13.24 38.68 19.67
CA ALA A 272 14.65 38.89 19.34
C ALA A 272 15.30 37.59 18.85
N LEU A 273 14.95 36.46 19.47
CA LEU A 273 15.41 35.13 19.07
C LEU A 273 14.86 34.74 17.68
N ALA A 274 13.59 35.07 17.40
CA ALA A 274 12.96 34.88 16.09
C ALA A 274 13.64 35.70 14.98
N THR A 275 14.08 36.93 15.27
CA THR A 275 14.88 37.74 14.35
C THR A 275 16.24 37.08 14.06
N ALA A 276 16.94 36.57 15.08
CA ALA A 276 18.25 35.94 14.90
C ALA A 276 18.18 34.60 14.12
N TYR A 277 17.14 33.80 14.33
CA TYR A 277 16.85 32.64 13.47
C TYR A 277 16.49 33.08 12.04
N GLY A 278 15.65 34.11 11.89
CA GLY A 278 15.29 34.68 10.59
C GLY A 278 16.47 35.22 9.78
N GLU A 279 17.40 35.96 10.42
CA GLU A 279 18.66 36.42 9.79
C GLU A 279 19.46 35.25 9.19
N THR A 280 19.48 34.10 9.88
CA THR A 280 20.19 32.89 9.44
C THR A 280 19.48 32.24 8.27
N VAL A 281 18.15 32.08 8.36
CA VAL A 281 17.30 31.53 7.27
C VAL A 281 17.40 32.36 6.00
N ASP A 282 17.37 33.70 6.10
CA ASP A 282 17.43 34.58 4.94
C ASP A 282 18.84 34.61 4.31
N THR A 283 19.89 34.64 5.14
CA THR A 283 21.28 34.67 4.67
C THR A 283 21.66 33.37 3.96
N LEU A 284 21.34 32.23 4.58
CA LEU A 284 21.62 30.89 4.02
C LEU A 284 20.52 30.42 3.05
N LYS A 285 19.43 31.16 2.87
CA LYS A 285 18.26 30.84 2.04
C LYS A 285 17.68 29.45 2.34
N LEU A 286 17.26 29.20 3.57
CA LEU A 286 16.86 27.88 4.04
C LEU A 286 15.37 27.61 3.82
N ASN A 287 15.05 26.42 3.30
CA ASN A 287 13.68 25.92 3.17
C ASN A 287 13.25 25.09 4.40
N LYS A 288 14.21 24.50 5.11
CA LYS A 288 13.99 23.77 6.37
C LYS A 288 15.07 24.12 7.41
N LEU A 289 14.67 24.09 8.68
CA LEU A 289 15.55 24.06 9.85
C LEU A 289 15.33 22.79 10.65
N ASP A 290 16.40 22.30 11.24
CA ASP A 290 16.38 21.31 12.31
C ASP A 290 16.78 21.99 13.63
N PHE A 291 16.13 21.60 14.72
CA PHE A 291 16.49 22.02 16.07
C PHE A 291 16.87 20.79 16.87
N ASP A 292 18.17 20.64 17.11
CA ASP A 292 18.73 19.56 17.92
C ASP A 292 18.76 19.98 19.39
N ILE A 293 17.86 19.39 20.17
CA ILE A 293 17.53 19.83 21.53
C ILE A 293 17.84 18.69 22.50
N GLU A 294 19.09 18.68 22.95
CA GLU A 294 19.65 17.60 23.78
C GLU A 294 20.52 18.12 24.94
N GLY A 295 21.33 17.22 25.52
CA GLY A 295 22.18 17.53 26.68
C GLY A 295 21.40 18.14 27.84
N ALA A 296 21.88 19.26 28.37
CA ALA A 296 21.18 20.00 29.42
C ALA A 296 19.97 20.81 28.90
N ALA A 297 19.94 21.17 27.60
CA ALA A 297 18.96 22.11 27.06
C ALA A 297 17.52 21.54 27.05
N ILE A 298 17.39 20.23 26.83
CA ILE A 298 16.11 19.51 26.75
C ILE A 298 15.24 19.67 28.02
N ALA A 299 15.87 19.80 29.20
CA ALA A 299 15.20 19.94 30.49
C ALA A 299 14.91 21.41 30.88
N GLU A 300 15.46 22.40 30.17
CA GLU A 300 15.28 23.83 30.49
C GLU A 300 13.91 24.36 30.04
N THR A 301 12.83 24.02 30.76
CA THR A 301 11.44 24.33 30.35
C THR A 301 11.19 25.80 29.97
N GLN A 302 11.86 26.76 30.64
CA GLN A 302 11.73 28.19 30.30
C GLN A 302 12.41 28.53 28.96
N THR A 303 13.59 27.95 28.71
CA THR A 303 14.35 28.10 27.47
C THR A 303 13.66 27.40 26.31
N ILE A 304 13.14 26.20 26.51
CA ILE A 304 12.29 25.49 25.54
C ILE A 304 11.07 26.34 25.17
N LYS A 305 10.36 26.94 26.15
CA LYS A 305 9.24 27.84 25.83
C LYS A 305 9.67 29.06 25.03
N LEU A 306 10.78 29.71 25.41
CA LEU A 306 11.35 30.85 24.69
C LEU A 306 11.69 30.51 23.23
N GLN A 307 12.24 29.32 23.00
CA GLN A 307 12.57 28.78 21.68
C GLN A 307 11.33 28.52 20.83
N MET A 308 10.32 27.85 21.38
CA MET A 308 9.10 27.51 20.64
C MET A 308 8.23 28.74 20.34
N ASP A 309 8.14 29.70 21.27
CA ASP A 309 7.55 31.02 21.02
C ASP A 309 8.26 31.73 19.86
N ALA A 310 9.59 31.63 19.78
CA ALA A 310 10.39 32.27 18.73
C ALA A 310 10.24 31.59 17.36
N ILE A 311 10.17 30.25 17.33
CA ILE A 311 9.93 29.49 16.09
C ILE A 311 8.53 29.81 15.53
N ALA A 312 7.50 29.86 16.38
CA ALA A 312 6.14 30.23 15.98
C ALA A 312 6.05 31.69 15.49
N LEU A 313 6.86 32.61 16.04
CA LEU A 313 6.99 33.98 15.52
C LEU A 313 7.70 34.02 14.15
N MET A 314 8.77 33.23 13.98
CA MET A 314 9.49 33.12 12.71
C MET A 314 8.60 32.57 11.60
N GLN A 315 7.88 31.47 11.83
CA GLN A 315 7.00 30.84 10.83
C GLN A 315 5.85 31.74 10.38
N LYS A 316 5.33 32.64 11.22
CA LYS A 316 4.34 33.67 10.80
C LYS A 316 4.87 34.59 9.70
N THR A 317 6.18 34.82 9.66
CA THR A 317 6.85 35.62 8.60
C THR A 317 7.39 34.77 7.45
N ARG A 318 7.52 33.45 7.65
CA ARG A 318 8.07 32.48 6.68
C ARG A 318 7.21 31.20 6.68
N PRO A 319 5.96 31.24 6.18
CA PRO A 319 5.02 30.13 6.32
C PRO A 319 5.40 28.86 5.54
N GLY A 320 6.31 28.97 4.57
CA GLY A 320 6.91 27.83 3.87
C GLY A 320 8.13 27.19 4.57
N LEU A 321 8.63 27.77 5.66
CA LEU A 321 9.79 27.25 6.38
C LEU A 321 9.40 26.00 7.20
N GLY A 322 9.91 24.85 6.76
CA GLY A 322 9.75 23.59 7.48
C GLY A 322 10.61 23.54 8.74
N VAL A 323 10.10 22.91 9.80
CA VAL A 323 10.78 22.78 11.09
C VAL A 323 10.79 21.32 11.55
N TRP A 324 11.99 20.78 11.71
CA TRP A 324 12.24 19.49 12.36
C TRP A 324 12.72 19.70 13.80
N LEU A 325 12.40 18.74 14.67
CA LEU A 325 12.91 18.66 16.04
C LEU A 325 13.72 17.36 16.18
N THR A 326 15.03 17.46 16.38
CA THR A 326 15.91 16.33 16.64
C THR A 326 16.09 16.15 18.15
N LEU A 327 15.80 14.94 18.64
CA LEU A 327 15.66 14.66 20.07
C LEU A 327 16.32 13.32 20.49
N PRO A 328 16.93 13.26 21.68
CA PRO A 328 17.35 12.01 22.32
C PRO A 328 16.18 11.06 22.56
N VAL A 329 16.41 9.78 22.30
CA VAL A 329 15.40 8.72 22.39
C VAL A 329 15.98 7.52 23.14
N LEU A 330 15.12 6.68 23.71
CA LEU A 330 15.47 5.32 24.13
C LEU A 330 14.73 4.33 23.21
N PRO A 331 15.05 3.01 23.24
CA PRO A 331 14.25 2.01 22.53
C PRO A 331 12.75 2.04 22.93
N GLN A 332 12.43 2.58 24.09
CA GLN A 332 11.06 2.76 24.60
C GLN A 332 10.42 4.12 24.20
N GLY A 333 11.05 4.87 23.28
CA GLY A 333 10.57 6.16 22.77
C GLY A 333 11.29 7.37 23.42
N LEU A 334 10.76 8.57 23.16
CA LEU A 334 11.26 9.81 23.77
C LEU A 334 11.10 9.77 25.29
N THR A 335 12.07 10.36 25.98
CA THR A 335 11.99 10.63 27.42
C THR A 335 10.93 11.69 27.72
N GLN A 336 10.54 11.84 29.00
CA GLN A 336 9.54 12.83 29.38
C GLN A 336 9.94 14.27 28.98
N ASP A 337 11.23 14.59 28.95
CA ASP A 337 11.71 15.91 28.52
C ASP A 337 11.63 16.07 27.00
N GLY A 338 11.98 15.06 26.19
CA GLY A 338 11.72 15.08 24.75
C GLY A 338 10.23 15.27 24.43
N LEU A 339 9.34 14.59 25.17
CA LEU A 339 7.90 14.80 25.08
C LEU A 339 7.47 16.22 25.50
N ASN A 340 8.15 16.82 26.49
CA ASN A 340 7.91 18.21 26.90
C ASN A 340 8.30 19.21 25.79
N VAL A 341 9.39 18.96 25.04
CA VAL A 341 9.81 19.80 23.90
C VAL A 341 8.75 19.82 22.80
N VAL A 342 8.31 18.65 22.31
CA VAL A 342 7.29 18.59 21.24
C VAL A 342 5.96 19.18 21.72
N LYS A 343 5.58 18.93 22.98
CA LYS A 343 4.38 19.53 23.59
C LYS A 343 4.47 21.06 23.66
N ALA A 344 5.63 21.62 23.96
CA ALA A 344 5.85 23.07 23.95
C ALA A 344 5.78 23.66 22.54
N ALA A 345 6.29 22.95 21.52
CA ALA A 345 6.17 23.35 20.12
C ALA A 345 4.70 23.48 19.68
N LEU A 346 3.90 22.44 19.96
CA LEU A 346 2.47 22.42 19.63
C LEU A 346 1.70 23.52 20.39
N VAL A 347 1.96 23.71 21.68
CA VAL A 347 1.31 24.75 22.51
C VAL A 347 1.70 26.18 22.07
N ALA A 348 2.90 26.38 21.52
CA ALA A 348 3.30 27.66 20.94
C ALA A 348 2.70 27.92 19.53
N GLY A 349 2.11 26.89 18.91
CA GLY A 349 1.58 26.97 17.54
C GLY A 349 2.66 26.83 16.46
N VAL A 350 3.75 26.11 16.73
CA VAL A 350 4.76 25.74 15.73
C VAL A 350 4.17 24.73 14.75
N LYS A 351 4.35 24.95 13.44
CA LYS A 351 4.16 23.92 12.42
C LYS A 351 5.41 23.03 12.44
N VAL A 352 5.32 21.89 13.12
CA VAL A 352 6.34 20.85 13.11
C VAL A 352 6.17 20.02 11.83
N ASP A 353 7.15 20.08 10.93
CA ASP A 353 7.21 19.24 9.74
C ASP A 353 7.51 17.79 10.13
N GLY A 354 8.40 17.58 11.11
CA GLY A 354 8.65 16.26 11.66
C GLY A 354 9.46 16.24 12.96
N VAL A 355 9.55 15.04 13.55
CA VAL A 355 10.34 14.73 14.74
C VAL A 355 11.35 13.66 14.37
N ASN A 356 12.63 13.97 14.53
CA ASN A 356 13.76 13.10 14.27
C ASN A 356 14.29 12.54 15.60
N VAL A 357 14.61 11.25 15.63
CA VAL A 357 15.12 10.58 16.84
C VAL A 357 16.57 10.15 16.70
N MET A 358 17.37 10.50 17.71
CA MET A 358 18.78 10.14 17.81
C MET A 358 18.92 8.72 18.33
N ALA A 359 19.04 7.77 17.41
CA ALA A 359 19.06 6.33 17.67
C ALA A 359 20.47 5.84 18.02
N MET A 360 21.03 6.41 19.09
CA MET A 360 22.42 6.27 19.52
C MET A 360 22.56 6.61 21.01
N ASP A 361 23.59 6.05 21.65
CA ASP A 361 24.02 6.31 23.02
C ASP A 361 22.94 6.05 24.07
N TYR A 362 22.21 4.95 23.88
CA TYR A 362 21.18 4.42 24.79
C TYR A 362 21.78 3.90 26.11
N GLY A 363 22.95 3.26 26.02
CA GLY A 363 23.64 2.58 27.11
C GLY A 363 23.16 1.15 27.37
N ASP A 364 24.09 0.30 27.82
CA ASP A 364 23.91 -1.14 28.09
C ASP A 364 22.69 -1.50 28.98
N SER A 365 22.14 -0.55 29.74
CA SER A 365 20.95 -0.73 30.59
C SER A 365 19.63 -0.54 29.84
N ALA A 366 19.57 0.33 28.82
CA ALA A 366 18.40 0.56 27.98
C ALA A 366 18.45 -0.24 26.67
N ALA A 367 19.66 -0.48 26.14
CA ALA A 367 19.95 -1.27 24.95
C ALA A 367 21.07 -2.31 25.23
N PRO A 368 20.81 -3.40 25.98
CA PRO A 368 21.82 -4.43 26.25
C PRO A 368 22.38 -5.06 24.95
N PRO A 369 23.69 -4.97 24.66
CA PRO A 369 24.28 -5.32 23.35
C PRO A 369 24.25 -6.81 23.00
N GLN A 370 23.77 -7.68 23.90
CA GLN A 370 23.53 -9.11 23.64
C GLN A 370 22.05 -9.45 23.39
N ALA A 371 21.12 -8.51 23.59
CA ALA A 371 19.68 -8.77 23.49
C ALA A 371 19.08 -8.36 22.14
N LYS A 372 19.56 -7.27 21.53
CA LYS A 372 19.27 -6.87 20.15
C LYS A 372 20.46 -6.15 19.53
N SER A 373 20.45 -6.01 18.21
CA SER A 373 21.39 -5.17 17.46
C SER A 373 20.93 -3.70 17.39
N MET A 374 21.84 -2.76 17.08
CA MET A 374 21.52 -1.33 17.11
C MET A 374 20.44 -0.92 16.09
N GLY A 375 20.32 -1.61 14.95
CA GLY A 375 19.24 -1.39 13.99
C GLY A 375 17.88 -1.82 14.51
N GLU A 376 17.83 -2.82 15.38
CA GLU A 376 16.58 -3.27 16.02
C GLU A 376 16.17 -2.33 17.16
N TYR A 377 17.13 -1.79 17.92
CA TYR A 377 16.86 -0.73 18.90
C TYR A 377 16.42 0.60 18.25
N ALA A 378 17.00 0.96 17.10
CA ALA A 378 16.53 2.09 16.29
C ALA A 378 15.08 1.90 15.81
N ILE A 379 14.72 0.68 15.40
CA ILE A 379 13.34 0.32 15.01
C ILE A 379 12.39 0.35 16.21
N ASP A 380 12.79 -0.17 17.38
CA ASP A 380 11.99 -0.06 18.62
C ASP A 380 11.69 1.42 18.93
N ALA A 381 12.74 2.26 18.97
CA ALA A 381 12.66 3.68 19.25
C ALA A 381 11.75 4.44 18.27
N ALA A 382 11.80 4.08 16.97
CA ALA A 382 10.94 4.65 15.94
C ALA A 382 9.47 4.29 16.14
N ASN A 383 9.14 3.02 16.41
CA ASN A 383 7.75 2.60 16.66
C ASN A 383 7.20 3.21 17.96
N ALA A 384 8.00 3.25 19.03
CA ALA A 384 7.61 3.84 20.30
C ALA A 384 7.38 5.36 20.18
N THR A 385 8.29 6.07 19.50
CA THR A 385 8.13 7.51 19.24
C THR A 385 6.93 7.79 18.35
N PHE A 386 6.70 7.00 17.30
CA PHE A 386 5.51 7.16 16.46
C PHE A 386 4.21 7.09 17.30
N ALA A 387 4.08 6.07 18.17
CA ALA A 387 2.91 5.95 19.04
C ALA A 387 2.75 7.12 20.03
N GLN A 388 3.86 7.62 20.59
CA GLN A 388 3.87 8.82 21.44
C GLN A 388 3.42 10.07 20.66
N MET A 389 3.95 10.28 19.45
CA MET A 389 3.64 11.46 18.63
C MET A 389 2.21 11.44 18.10
N THR A 390 1.71 10.30 17.61
CA THR A 390 0.29 10.13 17.25
C THR A 390 -0.62 10.52 18.41
N SER A 391 -0.29 10.09 19.64
CA SER A 391 -1.06 10.43 20.84
C SER A 391 -0.99 11.92 21.19
N LEU A 392 0.19 12.53 21.07
CA LEU A 392 0.45 13.92 21.45
C LEU A 392 -0.17 14.93 20.47
N PHE A 393 -0.06 14.69 19.16
CA PHE A 393 -0.66 15.51 18.11
C PHE A 393 -2.19 15.37 18.10
N ALA A 394 -2.74 14.16 18.30
CA ALA A 394 -4.19 13.96 18.44
C ALA A 394 -4.77 14.74 19.63
N GLY A 395 -4.01 14.85 20.72
CA GLY A 395 -4.32 15.71 21.87
C GLY A 395 -4.39 17.21 21.56
N GLN A 396 -4.03 17.65 20.35
CA GLN A 396 -4.15 19.02 19.83
C GLN A 396 -5.02 19.10 18.56
N GLY A 397 -5.74 18.03 18.22
CA GLY A 397 -6.59 17.96 17.02
C GLY A 397 -5.81 17.82 15.70
N GLN A 398 -4.55 17.40 15.76
CA GLN A 398 -3.68 17.18 14.61
C GLN A 398 -3.41 15.68 14.39
N ALA A 399 -3.06 15.30 13.18
CA ALA A 399 -2.52 13.96 12.88
C ALA A 399 -0.99 13.98 12.91
N PHE A 400 -0.38 12.82 13.09
CA PHE A 400 1.06 12.60 12.91
C PHE A 400 1.28 11.36 12.04
N GLY A 401 1.89 11.54 10.87
CA GLY A 401 2.18 10.47 9.90
C GLY A 401 3.60 9.92 10.01
N TRP A 402 3.86 8.75 9.43
CA TRP A 402 5.22 8.19 9.34
C TRP A 402 6.15 9.09 8.53
N ASN A 403 5.60 9.79 7.52
CA ASN A 403 6.26 10.85 6.76
C ASN A 403 6.68 12.08 7.60
N GLN A 404 6.30 12.14 8.89
CA GLN A 404 6.74 13.16 9.85
C GLN A 404 7.72 12.61 10.90
N LEU A 405 8.13 11.33 10.80
CA LEU A 405 9.15 10.73 11.66
C LEU A 405 10.49 10.65 10.93
N GLY A 406 11.58 10.94 11.64
CA GLY A 406 12.95 10.75 11.20
C GLY A 406 13.74 9.87 12.16
N VAL A 407 14.76 9.16 11.66
CA VAL A 407 15.69 8.40 12.51
C VAL A 407 17.13 8.70 12.09
N THR A 408 17.97 9.01 13.09
CA THR A 408 19.41 9.30 12.95
C THR A 408 20.22 8.45 13.93
N PRO A 409 20.82 7.32 13.51
CA PRO A 409 21.79 6.60 14.31
C PRO A 409 23.22 7.09 14.03
N MET A 410 24.13 6.80 14.95
CA MET A 410 25.56 7.07 14.82
C MET A 410 26.27 5.91 14.11
N LEU A 411 27.21 6.20 13.20
CA LEU A 411 27.76 5.19 12.28
C LEU A 411 28.89 4.33 12.89
N GLY A 412 28.71 3.01 12.94
CA GLY A 412 29.68 2.11 13.53
C GLY A 412 29.74 2.27 15.05
N VAL A 413 30.96 2.33 15.60
CA VAL A 413 31.18 2.49 17.04
C VAL A 413 30.66 3.88 17.49
N ASN A 414 29.77 3.89 18.48
CA ASN A 414 29.23 5.10 19.11
C ASN A 414 30.15 5.61 20.23
N ASP A 415 29.77 6.70 20.91
CA ASP A 415 30.48 7.15 22.12
C ASP A 415 30.39 6.09 23.23
N ILE A 416 29.26 5.37 23.30
CA ILE A 416 29.12 4.12 24.05
C ILE A 416 29.70 2.95 23.22
N THR A 417 30.96 2.59 23.47
CA THR A 417 31.74 1.64 22.62
C THR A 417 31.20 0.20 22.51
N SER A 418 30.23 -0.20 23.32
CA SER A 418 29.49 -1.47 23.18
C SER A 418 28.41 -1.41 22.09
N GLU A 419 27.94 -0.21 21.75
CA GLU A 419 27.02 0.05 20.65
C GLU A 419 27.80 0.19 19.34
N VAL A 420 27.45 -0.64 18.35
CA VAL A 420 28.03 -0.60 17.00
C VAL A 420 26.92 -0.71 15.97
N PHE A 421 26.61 0.39 15.27
CA PHE A 421 25.62 0.39 14.18
C PHE A 421 26.30 -0.07 12.87
N THR A 422 25.98 -1.28 12.40
CA THR A 422 26.62 -1.89 11.25
C THR A 422 25.88 -1.61 9.93
N LEU A 423 26.48 -1.96 8.78
CA LEU A 423 25.77 -1.90 7.49
C LEU A 423 24.53 -2.81 7.44
N ALA A 424 24.51 -3.90 8.22
CA ALA A 424 23.32 -4.77 8.35
C ALA A 424 22.23 -4.12 9.24
N ASP A 425 22.61 -3.23 10.16
CA ASP A 425 21.65 -2.41 10.91
C ASP A 425 21.07 -1.30 10.04
N ALA A 426 21.88 -0.71 9.15
CA ALA A 426 21.45 0.30 8.20
C ALA A 426 20.39 -0.26 7.22
N ASP A 427 20.72 -1.39 6.59
CA ASP A 427 19.88 -2.12 5.64
C ASP A 427 18.56 -2.62 6.28
N ARG A 428 18.61 -3.07 7.54
CA ARG A 428 17.42 -3.41 8.34
C ARG A 428 16.54 -2.19 8.62
N LEU A 429 17.13 -1.08 9.06
CA LEU A 429 16.40 0.16 9.37
C LEU A 429 15.78 0.78 8.11
N GLU A 430 16.46 0.69 6.97
CA GLU A 430 15.94 1.12 5.66
C GLU A 430 14.73 0.31 5.21
N THR A 431 14.82 -1.02 5.32
CA THR A 431 13.72 -1.94 5.00
C THR A 431 12.48 -1.60 5.81
N PHE A 432 12.67 -1.31 7.10
CA PHE A 432 11.60 -0.81 7.98
C PHE A 432 11.08 0.57 7.53
N ALA A 433 11.96 1.52 7.24
CA ALA A 433 11.61 2.88 6.82
C ALA A 433 10.75 2.88 5.54
N ARG A 434 11.15 2.12 4.51
CA ARG A 434 10.38 1.96 3.25
C ARG A 434 9.04 1.27 3.51
N ALA A 435 8.99 0.26 4.37
CA ALA A 435 7.75 -0.45 4.72
C ALA A 435 6.77 0.40 5.56
N LYS A 436 7.22 1.49 6.20
CA LYS A 436 6.38 2.46 6.91
C LYS A 436 6.07 3.72 6.12
N GLY A 437 6.88 4.05 5.11
CA GLY A 437 6.88 5.36 4.45
C GLY A 437 7.40 6.46 5.38
N MET A 438 8.54 6.21 6.03
CA MET A 438 9.11 7.09 7.05
C MET A 438 9.71 8.37 6.43
N GLY A 439 9.50 9.52 7.08
CA GLY A 439 9.81 10.85 6.53
C GLY A 439 11.29 11.05 6.24
N MET A 440 12.15 10.73 7.20
CA MET A 440 13.60 10.92 7.06
C MET A 440 14.41 9.70 7.50
N LEU A 441 15.32 9.24 6.64
CA LEU A 441 16.55 8.59 7.11
C LEU A 441 17.66 9.64 7.20
N SER A 442 18.53 9.49 8.20
CA SER A 442 19.73 10.30 8.37
C SER A 442 20.74 9.52 9.20
N MET A 443 21.95 10.05 9.38
CA MET A 443 23.03 9.43 10.17
C MET A 443 23.99 10.45 10.75
N TRP A 444 24.60 10.13 11.89
CA TRP A 444 25.73 10.85 12.46
C TRP A 444 27.05 10.09 12.21
N SER A 445 27.89 10.47 11.25
CA SER A 445 27.73 11.53 10.24
C SER A 445 28.42 11.11 8.94
N LEU A 446 28.18 11.82 7.84
CA LEU A 446 28.76 11.55 6.52
C LEU A 446 30.30 11.50 6.55
N ASN A 447 30.91 12.30 7.44
CA ASN A 447 32.34 12.32 7.73
C ASN A 447 32.87 10.95 8.20
N ARG A 448 32.04 10.18 8.93
CA ARG A 448 32.37 8.89 9.54
C ARG A 448 32.25 7.71 8.59
N ASP A 449 31.64 7.87 7.41
CA ASP A 449 31.32 6.79 6.47
C ASP A 449 32.55 6.28 5.69
N ASN A 450 33.55 5.81 6.44
CA ASN A 450 34.79 5.21 5.98
C ASN A 450 35.17 4.04 6.91
N PRO A 451 35.84 2.99 6.40
CA PRO A 451 36.36 1.92 7.25
C PRO A 451 37.44 2.45 8.22
N GLY A 452 37.50 1.82 9.40
CA GLY A 452 38.47 2.18 10.45
C GLY A 452 38.86 0.99 11.32
N PRO A 453 39.87 1.12 12.19
CA PRO A 453 40.34 0.00 13.02
C PRO A 453 39.27 -0.49 13.99
N ALA A 454 39.21 -1.81 14.22
CA ALA A 454 38.16 -2.46 14.99
C ALA A 454 37.98 -1.84 16.39
N GLY A 455 36.76 -1.40 16.70
CA GLY A 455 36.42 -0.84 18.01
C GLY A 455 36.91 0.59 18.25
N GLN A 456 37.38 1.31 17.23
CA GLN A 456 37.81 2.70 17.36
C GLN A 456 36.74 3.72 16.94
N LEU A 457 36.16 4.38 17.93
CA LEU A 457 35.44 5.65 17.79
C LEU A 457 36.32 6.71 17.11
N SER A 458 35.73 7.47 16.17
CA SER A 458 36.44 8.50 15.38
C SER A 458 35.46 9.33 14.54
N ASN A 459 35.72 10.63 14.40
CA ASN A 459 34.92 11.53 13.55
C ASN A 459 35.11 11.27 12.05
N PHE A 460 36.04 10.40 11.66
CA PHE A 460 36.40 10.15 10.25
C PHE A 460 36.23 8.70 9.81
N HIS A 461 35.91 7.78 10.73
CA HIS A 461 35.62 6.38 10.41
C HIS A 461 34.70 5.71 11.44
N THR A 462 34.03 4.66 10.99
CA THR A 462 33.09 3.85 11.77
C THR A 462 33.74 2.93 12.80
N GLY A 463 35.04 2.67 12.68
CA GLY A 463 35.71 1.62 13.46
C GLY A 463 35.35 0.19 13.01
N ILE A 464 34.76 0.03 11.81
CA ILE A 464 34.51 -1.24 11.14
C ILE A 464 35.58 -1.41 10.03
N PRO A 465 36.53 -2.37 10.12
CA PRO A 465 37.63 -2.46 9.14
C PRO A 465 37.22 -2.95 7.74
N THR A 466 36.07 -3.61 7.64
CA THR A 466 35.67 -4.43 6.48
C THR A 466 34.61 -3.80 5.59
N MET A 467 34.11 -2.61 5.92
CA MET A 467 33.12 -1.90 5.09
C MET A 467 33.79 -1.16 3.90
N PRO A 468 33.09 -0.99 2.77
CA PRO A 468 33.48 0.01 1.78
C PRO A 468 33.38 1.43 2.35
N ALA A 469 34.21 2.35 1.84
CA ALA A 469 34.04 3.78 2.12
C ALA A 469 32.84 4.34 1.34
N GLY A 470 32.00 5.15 2.00
CA GLY A 470 30.68 5.53 1.48
C GLY A 470 29.62 4.43 1.64
N GLY A 471 29.86 3.42 2.48
CA GLY A 471 29.00 2.25 2.60
C GLY A 471 27.58 2.60 3.04
N PHE A 472 27.42 3.42 4.10
CA PHE A 472 26.10 3.80 4.61
C PHE A 472 25.38 4.76 3.66
N SER A 473 26.13 5.68 3.04
CA SER A 473 25.62 6.58 1.99
C SER A 473 25.17 5.82 0.75
N THR A 474 25.83 4.69 0.42
CA THR A 474 25.46 3.83 -0.70
C THR A 474 24.21 3.01 -0.39
N THR A 475 24.04 2.55 0.86
CA THR A 475 22.80 1.88 1.31
C THR A 475 21.61 2.84 1.23
N TRP A 476 21.71 4.03 1.82
CA TRP A 476 20.55 4.94 1.96
C TRP A 476 20.38 6.01 0.86
N GLY A 477 21.26 6.07 -0.13
CA GLY A 477 21.30 7.15 -1.14
C GLY A 477 20.01 7.32 -1.96
N ASP A 478 19.31 6.23 -2.28
CA ASP A 478 18.04 6.23 -3.03
C ASP A 478 16.80 6.15 -2.12
N TYR A 479 16.94 6.39 -0.81
CA TYR A 479 15.80 6.44 0.10
C TYR A 479 15.05 7.77 -0.07
N GLY A 480 14.00 7.74 -0.91
CA GLY A 480 13.05 8.83 -1.15
C GLY A 480 13.61 10.04 -1.93
N SER A 481 14.91 10.31 -1.79
CA SER A 481 15.62 11.33 -2.56
C SER A 481 15.73 10.93 -4.03
N ASP A 482 15.42 11.87 -4.92
CA ASP A 482 15.49 11.74 -6.39
C ASP A 482 16.29 12.90 -7.02
N PRO A 483 17.45 13.32 -6.45
CA PRO A 483 18.21 14.44 -6.97
C PRO A 483 19.04 13.99 -8.17
N VAL A 484 18.67 14.47 -9.36
CA VAL A 484 19.51 14.33 -10.56
C VAL A 484 20.71 15.27 -10.44
N ILE A 485 21.68 14.90 -9.60
CA ILE A 485 22.92 15.66 -9.38
C ILE A 485 23.71 15.74 -10.70
N ALA A 486 23.73 16.93 -11.28
CA ALA A 486 24.16 17.14 -12.65
C ALA A 486 25.68 16.93 -12.79
N GLY A 487 26.09 15.77 -13.28
CA GLY A 487 27.49 15.39 -13.48
C GLY A 487 28.10 14.56 -12.35
N ALA A 488 27.32 13.66 -11.72
CA ALA A 488 27.89 12.49 -11.04
C ALA A 488 28.69 11.64 -12.06
N THR A 489 29.94 11.29 -11.72
CA THR A 489 30.81 10.50 -12.61
C THR A 489 30.75 9.02 -12.25
N GLY A 490 30.31 8.18 -13.18
CA GLY A 490 30.01 6.78 -12.91
C GLY A 490 31.25 5.93 -12.60
N GLY A 491 31.17 5.17 -11.50
CA GLY A 491 32.15 4.19 -11.06
C GLY A 491 32.04 3.99 -9.55
N THR A 492 31.79 2.79 -9.00
CA THR A 492 31.86 1.44 -9.58
C THR A 492 30.48 0.76 -9.59
N ALA A 493 30.38 -0.47 -10.12
CA ALA A 493 29.26 -1.34 -9.76
C ALA A 493 29.26 -1.52 -8.23
N PRO A 494 28.09 -1.65 -7.57
CA PRO A 494 28.03 -1.69 -6.11
C PRO A 494 28.99 -2.71 -5.52
N VAL A 495 29.74 -2.29 -4.48
CA VAL A 495 30.29 -3.25 -3.52
C VAL A 495 29.09 -3.78 -2.76
N ALA A 496 28.45 -4.82 -3.31
CA ALA A 496 27.24 -5.39 -2.77
C ALA A 496 27.53 -5.91 -1.37
N THR A 497 27.08 -5.16 -0.36
CA THR A 497 27.08 -5.59 1.04
C THR A 497 26.42 -6.96 1.08
N PRO A 498 27.13 -8.02 1.51
CA PRO A 498 26.60 -9.39 1.51
C PRO A 498 25.31 -9.43 2.34
N PRO A 499 24.11 -9.55 1.73
CA PRO A 499 22.87 -9.22 2.42
C PRO A 499 22.59 -10.17 3.58
N GLY A 500 21.82 -9.67 4.54
CA GLY A 500 21.45 -10.40 5.74
C GLY A 500 20.42 -11.49 5.44
N ILE A 501 20.82 -12.75 5.52
CA ILE A 501 19.90 -13.89 5.49
C ILE A 501 19.21 -13.98 6.85
N THR A 502 17.88 -14.05 6.82
CA THR A 502 17.01 -14.34 7.96
C THR A 502 16.14 -15.55 7.66
N VAL A 503 15.66 -16.23 8.71
CA VAL A 503 14.57 -17.20 8.63
C VAL A 503 13.55 -16.90 9.72
N THR A 504 12.26 -16.94 9.40
CA THR A 504 11.17 -16.59 10.31
C THR A 504 10.60 -17.82 11.03
N ASP A 505 10.16 -17.64 12.28
CA ASP A 505 9.31 -18.62 12.95
C ASP A 505 8.00 -18.80 12.19
N VAL A 506 7.48 -20.02 12.22
CA VAL A 506 6.24 -20.41 11.54
C VAL A 506 5.48 -21.40 12.41
N SER A 507 4.16 -21.46 12.25
CA SER A 507 3.33 -22.50 12.86
C SER A 507 2.47 -23.16 11.79
N VAL A 508 2.13 -24.43 12.01
CA VAL A 508 1.15 -25.14 11.21
C VAL A 508 0.35 -26.07 12.12
N THR A 509 -0.96 -26.13 11.92
CA THR A 509 -1.76 -27.26 12.41
C THR A 509 -1.41 -28.48 11.60
N GLU A 510 -1.15 -29.61 12.24
CA GLU A 510 -0.86 -30.85 11.51
C GLU A 510 -2.09 -31.29 10.71
N GLY A 511 -3.25 -31.38 11.36
CA GLY A 511 -4.50 -31.84 10.79
C GLY A 511 -4.47 -33.33 10.48
N SER A 512 -5.50 -34.08 10.90
CA SER A 512 -5.52 -35.53 10.72
C SER A 512 -5.28 -35.99 9.25
N PRO A 513 -4.76 -37.22 9.00
CA PRO A 513 -4.45 -37.77 7.68
C PRO A 513 -5.58 -37.59 6.65
N GLN A 514 -5.40 -36.60 5.77
CA GLN A 514 -6.38 -36.34 4.72
C GLN A 514 -6.12 -37.29 3.55
N ALA A 515 -7.02 -38.25 3.37
CA ALA A 515 -7.10 -38.94 2.09
C ALA A 515 -7.38 -37.92 0.97
N THR A 516 -6.90 -38.24 -0.24
CA THR A 516 -7.01 -37.38 -1.43
C THR A 516 -8.46 -36.98 -1.76
N VAL A 517 -8.60 -35.96 -2.61
CA VAL A 517 -9.85 -35.39 -3.18
C VAL A 517 -11.03 -36.37 -3.23
N ALA A 518 -12.25 -35.86 -2.94
CA ALA A 518 -13.52 -36.54 -3.23
C ALA A 518 -13.43 -37.32 -4.55
N THR A 519 -13.44 -38.65 -4.42
CA THR A 519 -12.93 -39.56 -5.45
C THR A 519 -13.91 -39.72 -6.59
N GLY A 520 -13.36 -39.94 -7.79
CA GLY A 520 -14.16 -40.07 -9.01
C GLY A 520 -14.69 -38.73 -9.54
N TYR A 521 -15.31 -38.83 -10.72
CA TYR A 521 -15.88 -37.69 -11.43
C TYR A 521 -17.26 -37.28 -10.88
N LEU A 522 -17.64 -36.04 -11.14
CA LEU A 522 -18.96 -35.52 -10.82
C LEU A 522 -19.99 -35.95 -11.87
N ARG A 523 -21.26 -36.02 -11.49
CA ARG A 523 -22.39 -36.33 -12.39
C ARG A 523 -23.62 -35.48 -12.06
N THR A 524 -24.57 -35.36 -12.99
CA THR A 524 -25.80 -34.56 -12.75
C THR A 524 -27.03 -35.43 -12.51
N SER A 525 -27.96 -34.94 -11.71
CA SER A 525 -29.24 -35.58 -11.37
C SER A 525 -30.28 -34.52 -10.99
N GLY A 526 -31.26 -34.28 -11.86
CA GLY A 526 -32.16 -33.12 -11.73
C GLY A 526 -31.35 -31.81 -11.72
N SER A 527 -31.66 -30.90 -10.80
CA SER A 527 -30.89 -29.66 -10.60
C SER A 527 -29.62 -29.79 -9.76
N GLN A 528 -29.19 -31.01 -9.42
CA GLN A 528 -28.07 -31.25 -8.51
C GLN A 528 -26.84 -31.83 -9.24
N ILE A 529 -25.66 -31.35 -8.87
CA ILE A 529 -24.39 -32.04 -9.15
C ILE A 529 -24.14 -33.01 -7.99
N LEU A 530 -23.73 -34.23 -8.31
CA LEU A 530 -23.44 -35.30 -7.35
C LEU A 530 -21.96 -35.74 -7.46
N ASP A 531 -21.40 -36.19 -6.35
CA ASP A 531 -20.13 -36.95 -6.35
C ASP A 531 -20.33 -38.42 -6.81
N ALA A 532 -19.23 -39.19 -6.84
CA ALA A 532 -19.28 -40.60 -7.21
C ALA A 532 -20.01 -41.51 -6.19
N ALA A 533 -20.17 -41.06 -4.94
CA ALA A 533 -20.97 -41.71 -3.91
C ALA A 533 -22.46 -41.32 -3.98
N ASN A 534 -22.83 -40.40 -4.88
CA ASN A 534 -24.16 -39.84 -5.14
C ASN A 534 -24.63 -38.79 -4.12
N ASN A 535 -23.74 -38.23 -3.32
CA ASN A 535 -24.06 -37.10 -2.45
C ASN A 535 -24.20 -35.81 -3.28
N PRO A 536 -25.20 -34.94 -3.03
CA PRO A 536 -25.23 -33.61 -3.61
C PRO A 536 -24.03 -32.76 -3.19
N VAL A 537 -23.32 -32.22 -4.17
CA VAL A 537 -22.12 -31.39 -4.00
C VAL A 537 -22.25 -30.09 -4.79
N ARG A 538 -21.45 -29.08 -4.43
CA ARG A 538 -21.48 -27.75 -5.01
C ARG A 538 -20.10 -27.32 -5.51
N ILE A 539 -20.02 -26.82 -6.73
CA ILE A 539 -18.87 -26.04 -7.18
C ILE A 539 -19.00 -24.64 -6.56
N ALA A 540 -18.02 -24.23 -5.76
CA ALA A 540 -17.96 -22.96 -5.05
C ALA A 540 -16.52 -22.43 -5.16
N GLY A 541 -16.25 -21.73 -6.26
CA GLY A 541 -14.90 -21.53 -6.78
C GLY A 541 -14.57 -20.11 -7.23
N VAL A 542 -13.45 -19.98 -7.94
CA VAL A 542 -12.96 -18.70 -8.45
C VAL A 542 -12.38 -18.86 -9.86
N ASN A 543 -12.49 -17.82 -10.69
CA ASN A 543 -11.84 -17.76 -12.00
C ASN A 543 -10.38 -17.29 -11.85
N TRP A 544 -9.41 -17.99 -12.48
CA TRP A 544 -8.01 -17.54 -12.55
C TRP A 544 -7.56 -17.44 -14.01
N PHE A 545 -7.70 -16.25 -14.60
CA PHE A 545 -7.44 -16.02 -16.01
C PHE A 545 -5.96 -15.75 -16.35
N GLY A 546 -5.58 -16.00 -17.59
CA GLY A 546 -4.30 -15.66 -18.22
C GLY A 546 -3.85 -16.61 -19.35
N PHE A 547 -4.35 -17.86 -19.40
CA PHE A 547 -4.04 -18.78 -20.52
C PHE A 547 -4.76 -18.39 -21.82
N GLU A 548 -5.81 -17.56 -21.72
CA GLU A 548 -6.62 -17.04 -22.81
C GLU A 548 -6.21 -15.63 -23.27
N THR A 549 -5.23 -15.02 -22.59
CA THR A 549 -4.55 -13.79 -23.06
C THR A 549 -3.26 -14.13 -23.78
N THR A 550 -2.62 -13.11 -24.36
CA THR A 550 -1.29 -13.19 -24.98
C THR A 550 -0.18 -13.62 -24.02
N ASN A 551 -0.47 -13.77 -22.72
CA ASN A 551 0.45 -14.36 -21.74
C ASN A 551 0.57 -15.88 -21.87
N PHE A 552 -0.44 -16.58 -22.38
CA PHE A 552 -0.48 -18.05 -22.49
C PHE A 552 -0.17 -18.78 -21.15
N ALA A 553 -0.45 -18.11 -20.02
CA ALA A 553 -0.24 -18.59 -18.65
C ALA A 553 -1.03 -17.71 -17.67
N PRO A 554 -1.51 -18.24 -16.53
CA PRO A 554 -2.30 -17.48 -15.57
C PRO A 554 -1.57 -16.22 -15.09
N HIS A 555 -2.29 -15.12 -14.96
CA HIS A 555 -1.71 -13.86 -14.53
C HIS A 555 -1.28 -13.91 -13.05
N GLY A 556 -0.32 -13.05 -12.69
CA GLY A 556 0.24 -12.96 -11.34
C GLY A 556 1.39 -13.92 -11.05
N LEU A 557 1.77 -14.80 -11.97
CA LEU A 557 2.96 -15.65 -11.86
C LEU A 557 4.28 -14.86 -11.95
N TRP A 558 4.23 -13.58 -12.31
CA TRP A 558 5.30 -12.61 -12.10
C TRP A 558 5.48 -12.23 -10.61
N SER A 559 4.39 -12.24 -9.83
CA SER A 559 4.35 -11.80 -8.42
C SER A 559 4.47 -12.93 -7.40
N ARG A 560 3.95 -14.13 -7.70
CA ARG A 560 3.74 -15.26 -6.77
C ARG A 560 4.17 -16.60 -7.37
N GLY A 561 4.33 -17.63 -6.54
CA GLY A 561 4.38 -19.03 -7.00
C GLY A 561 2.98 -19.54 -7.38
N TYR A 562 2.87 -20.39 -8.40
CA TYR A 562 1.56 -20.92 -8.84
C TYR A 562 0.87 -21.75 -7.75
N ARG A 563 1.66 -22.51 -6.97
CA ARG A 563 1.19 -23.29 -5.82
C ARG A 563 0.68 -22.39 -4.70
N GLU A 564 1.47 -21.36 -4.39
CA GLU A 564 1.20 -20.31 -3.40
C GLU A 564 -0.15 -19.60 -3.65
N MET A 565 -0.50 -19.33 -4.92
CA MET A 565 -1.83 -18.82 -5.30
C MET A 565 -2.94 -19.81 -4.92
N MET A 566 -2.77 -21.08 -5.28
CA MET A 566 -3.79 -22.13 -5.11
C MET A 566 -3.99 -22.53 -3.65
N ASP A 567 -2.92 -22.53 -2.85
CA ASP A 567 -2.98 -22.71 -1.39
C ASP A 567 -3.75 -21.56 -0.73
N GLN A 568 -3.60 -20.33 -1.22
CA GLN A 568 -4.37 -19.17 -0.77
C GLN A 568 -5.84 -19.23 -1.23
N MET A 569 -6.14 -19.74 -2.44
CA MET A 569 -7.53 -20.01 -2.85
C MET A 569 -8.19 -21.04 -1.93
N LYS A 570 -7.49 -22.15 -1.62
CA LYS A 570 -7.98 -23.21 -0.74
C LYS A 570 -8.21 -22.70 0.69
N SER A 571 -7.28 -21.96 1.27
CA SER A 571 -7.40 -21.46 2.65
C SER A 571 -8.48 -20.40 2.82
N LEU A 572 -8.82 -19.67 1.75
CA LEU A 572 -9.99 -18.78 1.71
C LEU A 572 -11.33 -19.52 1.51
N GLY A 573 -11.31 -20.84 1.31
CA GLY A 573 -12.50 -21.71 1.26
C GLY A 573 -13.05 -22.00 -0.14
N PHE A 574 -12.36 -21.60 -1.22
CA PHE A 574 -12.74 -22.00 -2.58
C PHE A 574 -12.39 -23.47 -2.84
N ASN A 575 -13.25 -24.19 -3.56
CA ASN A 575 -13.10 -25.63 -3.81
C ASN A 575 -12.78 -25.99 -5.28
N THR A 576 -12.92 -25.03 -6.20
CA THR A 576 -12.78 -25.23 -7.65
C THR A 576 -12.15 -23.99 -8.28
N ILE A 577 -11.34 -24.17 -9.33
CA ILE A 577 -10.88 -23.09 -10.20
C ILE A 577 -11.54 -23.28 -11.58
N ARG A 578 -12.24 -22.26 -12.10
CA ARG A 578 -12.54 -22.16 -13.55
C ARG A 578 -11.33 -21.50 -14.20
N LEU A 579 -10.81 -22.16 -15.23
CA LEU A 579 -9.50 -21.90 -15.81
C LEU A 579 -9.67 -21.56 -17.31
N PRO A 580 -9.96 -20.27 -17.62
CA PRO A 580 -9.98 -19.74 -18.98
C PRO A 580 -8.73 -20.10 -19.77
N TYR A 581 -8.88 -20.61 -21.00
CA TYR A 581 -7.80 -20.80 -21.98
C TYR A 581 -8.25 -20.34 -23.38
N CYS A 582 -7.31 -20.22 -24.33
CA CYS A 582 -7.62 -19.96 -25.74
C CYS A 582 -7.17 -21.10 -26.66
N ASP A 583 -7.83 -21.29 -27.81
CA ASP A 583 -7.40 -22.27 -28.81
C ASP A 583 -5.96 -22.00 -29.32
N GLN A 584 -5.60 -20.71 -29.45
CA GLN A 584 -4.25 -20.26 -29.81
C GLN A 584 -3.16 -20.74 -28.83
N LEU A 585 -3.50 -21.13 -27.60
CA LEU A 585 -2.56 -21.69 -26.62
C LEU A 585 -1.79 -22.92 -27.13
N PHE A 586 -2.36 -23.65 -28.10
CA PHE A 586 -1.82 -24.90 -28.61
C PHE A 586 -1.04 -24.77 -29.93
N ASP A 587 -0.91 -23.56 -30.46
CA ASP A 587 -0.09 -23.27 -31.64
C ASP A 587 1.41 -23.38 -31.34
N THR A 588 2.19 -23.83 -32.33
CA THR A 588 3.62 -24.16 -32.17
C THR A 588 4.53 -22.94 -31.89
N GLY A 589 3.99 -21.71 -31.91
CA GLY A 589 4.69 -20.49 -31.50
C GLY A 589 4.24 -19.90 -30.16
N SER A 590 3.13 -20.38 -29.59
CA SER A 590 2.49 -19.77 -28.41
C SER A 590 3.28 -20.07 -27.13
N THR A 591 4.06 -19.08 -26.70
CA THR A 591 5.05 -19.21 -25.62
C THR A 591 4.54 -18.52 -24.35
N PRO A 592 4.47 -19.21 -23.20
CA PRO A 592 4.14 -18.60 -21.92
C PRO A 592 5.03 -17.41 -21.54
N THR A 593 4.42 -16.29 -21.14
CA THR A 593 5.09 -15.06 -20.70
C THR A 593 4.41 -14.46 -19.46
N GLY A 594 5.11 -13.59 -18.72
CA GLY A 594 4.63 -13.08 -17.43
C GLY A 594 4.83 -14.07 -16.28
N ILE A 595 5.79 -14.98 -16.38
CA ILE A 595 6.16 -15.92 -15.32
C ILE A 595 7.51 -15.49 -14.78
N ASP A 596 7.60 -15.31 -13.46
CA ASP A 596 8.89 -15.25 -12.79
C ASP A 596 9.32 -16.68 -12.44
N PHE A 597 10.31 -17.19 -13.19
CA PHE A 597 10.86 -18.53 -12.99
C PHE A 597 11.73 -18.68 -11.73
N SER A 598 12.08 -17.59 -11.02
CA SER A 598 12.68 -17.71 -9.68
C SER A 598 11.66 -18.27 -8.67
N LYS A 599 10.40 -17.81 -8.79
CA LYS A 599 9.22 -18.25 -8.02
C LYS A 599 8.57 -19.51 -8.59
N ASN A 600 8.75 -19.78 -9.89
CA ASN A 600 8.06 -20.82 -10.66
C ASN A 600 9.03 -21.69 -11.48
N ALA A 601 10.13 -22.13 -10.87
CA ALA A 601 11.23 -22.80 -11.59
C ALA A 601 10.81 -24.05 -12.38
N ASP A 602 9.84 -24.82 -11.88
CA ASP A 602 9.36 -26.04 -12.57
C ASP A 602 8.34 -25.76 -13.70
N LEU A 603 8.06 -24.49 -13.98
CA LEU A 603 7.37 -24.01 -15.19
C LEU A 603 8.36 -23.54 -16.29
N GLN A 604 9.67 -23.46 -16.00
CA GLN A 604 10.64 -22.96 -16.98
C GLN A 604 10.73 -23.90 -18.20
N GLY A 605 10.64 -23.31 -19.40
CA GLY A 605 10.65 -24.04 -20.68
C GLY A 605 9.42 -24.91 -20.94
N GLN A 606 8.37 -24.83 -20.11
CA GLN A 606 7.12 -25.53 -20.34
C GLN A 606 6.24 -24.76 -21.34
N SER A 607 5.57 -25.47 -22.24
CA SER A 607 4.46 -24.91 -23.03
C SER A 607 3.24 -24.62 -22.14
N GLY A 608 2.30 -23.79 -22.60
CA GLY A 608 1.09 -23.46 -21.83
C GLY A 608 0.29 -24.70 -21.40
N LEU A 609 0.17 -25.70 -22.28
CA LEU A 609 -0.47 -26.99 -21.96
C LEU A 609 0.28 -27.81 -20.90
N GLN A 610 1.61 -27.67 -20.79
CA GLN A 610 2.40 -28.30 -19.72
C GLN A 610 2.29 -27.52 -18.40
N ILE A 611 2.10 -26.21 -18.43
CA ILE A 611 1.78 -25.41 -17.23
C ILE A 611 0.37 -25.75 -16.74
N MET A 612 -0.58 -25.98 -17.65
CA MET A 612 -1.93 -26.45 -17.31
C MET A 612 -1.86 -27.82 -16.58
N ASP A 613 -1.01 -28.76 -17.03
CA ASP A 613 -0.78 -30.02 -16.29
C ASP A 613 -0.27 -29.79 -14.87
N LYS A 614 0.65 -28.85 -14.66
CA LYS A 614 1.24 -28.52 -13.36
C LYS A 614 0.20 -28.00 -12.37
N ILE A 615 -0.72 -27.16 -12.86
CA ILE A 615 -1.86 -26.63 -12.10
C ILE A 615 -2.87 -27.73 -11.80
N VAL A 616 -3.28 -28.52 -12.81
CA VAL A 616 -4.21 -29.65 -12.63
C VAL A 616 -3.65 -30.70 -11.66
N ALA A 617 -2.35 -31.00 -11.74
CA ALA A 617 -1.70 -31.92 -10.81
C ALA A 617 -1.67 -31.38 -9.37
N TYR A 618 -1.32 -30.10 -9.18
CA TYR A 618 -1.27 -29.51 -7.84
C TYR A 618 -2.66 -29.34 -7.22
N ALA A 619 -3.67 -28.95 -8.02
CA ALA A 619 -5.07 -28.90 -7.59
C ALA A 619 -5.52 -30.25 -7.01
N GLY A 620 -5.18 -31.35 -7.70
CA GLY A 620 -5.46 -32.72 -7.22
C GLY A 620 -4.71 -33.10 -5.95
N GLN A 621 -3.49 -32.61 -5.75
CA GLN A 621 -2.73 -32.83 -4.51
C GLN A 621 -3.36 -32.09 -3.32
N ILE A 622 -3.82 -30.85 -3.51
CA ILE A 622 -4.39 -30.04 -2.41
C ILE A 622 -5.91 -30.18 -2.24
N GLY A 623 -6.62 -30.89 -3.12
CA GLY A 623 -8.06 -31.13 -3.00
C GLY A 623 -8.98 -30.16 -3.75
N LEU A 624 -8.42 -29.25 -4.58
CA LEU A 624 -9.20 -28.42 -5.49
C LEU A 624 -9.64 -29.21 -6.72
N LYS A 625 -10.79 -28.84 -7.30
CA LYS A 625 -11.21 -29.27 -8.64
C LYS A 625 -10.89 -28.21 -9.70
N ILE A 626 -10.91 -28.59 -10.97
CA ILE A 626 -10.69 -27.71 -12.13
C ILE A 626 -11.87 -27.83 -13.10
N VAL A 627 -12.37 -26.69 -13.58
CA VAL A 627 -13.14 -26.56 -14.82
C VAL A 627 -12.23 -25.89 -15.85
N LEU A 628 -12.08 -26.48 -17.04
CA LEU A 628 -11.36 -25.87 -18.15
C LEU A 628 -12.34 -25.09 -19.01
N ASP A 629 -12.06 -23.84 -19.33
CA ASP A 629 -12.99 -22.96 -20.05
C ASP A 629 -12.40 -22.53 -21.42
N HIS A 630 -13.09 -22.87 -22.52
CA HIS A 630 -12.74 -22.36 -23.85
C HIS A 630 -13.14 -20.88 -23.99
N HIS A 631 -12.28 -20.02 -23.46
CA HIS A 631 -12.64 -18.64 -23.22
C HIS A 631 -12.51 -17.75 -24.47
N ARG A 632 -11.56 -18.07 -25.36
CA ARG A 632 -11.35 -17.37 -26.65
C ARG A 632 -10.80 -18.33 -27.71
N SER A 633 -10.98 -17.99 -28.99
CA SER A 633 -10.27 -18.63 -30.09
C SER A 633 -8.84 -18.10 -30.19
N GLU A 634 -8.70 -16.83 -30.59
CA GLU A 634 -7.46 -16.05 -30.51
C GLU A 634 -7.16 -15.59 -29.08
N ALA A 635 -5.88 -15.41 -28.75
CA ALA A 635 -5.46 -14.84 -27.47
C ALA A 635 -5.81 -13.34 -27.37
N GLY A 636 -6.42 -12.91 -26.26
CA GLY A 636 -6.91 -11.53 -26.12
C GLY A 636 -7.35 -11.14 -24.70
N ASN A 637 -8.05 -10.01 -24.58
CA ASN A 637 -8.49 -9.44 -23.29
C ASN A 637 -10.02 -9.27 -23.17
N SER A 638 -10.79 -9.83 -24.09
CA SER A 638 -12.27 -9.83 -24.10
C SER A 638 -12.76 -11.03 -24.91
N ALA A 639 -14.04 -11.41 -24.80
CA ALA A 639 -14.62 -12.57 -25.49
C ALA A 639 -14.42 -12.53 -27.02
N ASN A 640 -14.63 -13.65 -27.70
CA ASN A 640 -14.56 -13.70 -29.17
C ASN A 640 -15.43 -12.58 -29.77
N ALA A 641 -14.84 -11.69 -30.58
CA ALA A 641 -15.52 -10.47 -31.06
C ALA A 641 -16.72 -10.73 -32.01
N SER A 642 -16.97 -11.98 -32.36
CA SER A 642 -18.14 -12.48 -33.09
C SER A 642 -19.22 -13.07 -32.18
N GLY A 643 -18.95 -13.28 -30.89
CA GLY A 643 -19.80 -14.06 -29.98
C GLY A 643 -20.00 -15.53 -30.38
N LEU A 644 -19.15 -16.07 -31.27
CA LEU A 644 -19.23 -17.43 -31.77
C LEU A 644 -17.98 -18.24 -31.42
N TRP A 645 -18.17 -19.56 -31.23
CA TRP A 645 -17.16 -20.57 -30.91
C TRP A 645 -16.15 -20.85 -32.04
N TYR A 646 -16.09 -19.98 -33.05
CA TYR A 646 -15.20 -20.10 -34.19
C TYR A 646 -14.89 -18.73 -34.82
N THR A 647 -13.74 -18.65 -35.48
CA THR A 647 -13.32 -17.53 -36.32
C THR A 647 -12.82 -18.02 -37.68
N SER A 648 -12.32 -17.10 -38.51
CA SER A 648 -11.68 -17.46 -39.79
C SER A 648 -10.32 -18.13 -39.63
N ALA A 649 -9.63 -17.95 -38.50
CA ALA A 649 -8.38 -18.62 -38.18
C ALA A 649 -8.62 -19.92 -37.40
N TYR A 650 -9.61 -19.92 -36.50
CA TYR A 650 -9.98 -21.05 -35.66
C TYR A 650 -11.41 -21.53 -36.01
N PRO A 651 -11.58 -22.31 -37.10
CA PRO A 651 -12.89 -22.88 -37.45
C PRO A 651 -13.36 -23.87 -36.38
N GLU A 652 -14.66 -24.17 -36.34
CA GLU A 652 -15.29 -25.10 -35.38
C GLU A 652 -14.56 -26.45 -35.27
N SER A 653 -13.96 -26.95 -36.36
CA SER A 653 -13.16 -28.18 -36.35
C SER A 653 -11.91 -28.12 -35.46
N THR A 654 -11.33 -26.93 -35.27
CA THR A 654 -10.19 -26.70 -34.37
C THR A 654 -10.65 -26.69 -32.91
N TRP A 655 -11.73 -25.97 -32.62
CA TRP A 655 -12.40 -25.95 -31.32
C TRP A 655 -12.80 -27.36 -30.85
N ILE A 656 -13.53 -28.12 -31.67
CA ILE A 656 -13.92 -29.51 -31.37
C ILE A 656 -12.69 -30.41 -31.15
N LYS A 657 -11.64 -30.26 -31.96
CA LYS A 657 -10.37 -31.00 -31.82
C LYS A 657 -9.69 -30.68 -30.48
N ASN A 658 -9.62 -29.42 -30.09
CA ASN A 658 -8.89 -28.98 -28.91
C ASN A 658 -9.67 -29.30 -27.61
N LEU A 659 -11.00 -29.14 -27.61
CA LEU A 659 -11.90 -29.68 -26.58
C LEU A 659 -11.67 -31.19 -26.38
N SER A 660 -11.66 -31.96 -27.48
CA SER A 660 -11.44 -33.42 -27.44
C SER A 660 -10.03 -33.79 -26.96
N MET A 661 -9.03 -32.97 -27.29
CA MET A 661 -7.64 -33.14 -26.83
C MET A 661 -7.53 -32.96 -25.32
N LEU A 662 -8.11 -31.90 -24.74
CA LEU A 662 -8.11 -31.67 -23.29
C LEU A 662 -8.91 -32.75 -22.54
N ALA A 663 -10.08 -33.12 -23.07
CA ALA A 663 -10.90 -34.20 -22.52
C ALA A 663 -10.15 -35.55 -22.48
N SER A 664 -9.41 -35.87 -23.56
CA SER A 664 -8.54 -37.06 -23.63
C SER A 664 -7.34 -36.97 -22.69
N ARG A 665 -6.70 -35.79 -22.60
CA ARG A 665 -5.48 -35.55 -21.81
C ARG A 665 -5.71 -35.76 -20.32
N TYR A 666 -6.86 -35.33 -19.81
CA TYR A 666 -7.23 -35.46 -18.41
C TYR A 666 -8.20 -36.63 -18.14
N ALA A 667 -8.30 -37.57 -19.08
CA ALA A 667 -9.04 -38.82 -18.87
C ALA A 667 -8.39 -39.67 -17.75
N GLY A 668 -9.24 -40.13 -16.81
CA GLY A 668 -8.80 -40.79 -15.57
C GLY A 668 -8.40 -39.83 -14.44
N ASN A 669 -8.11 -38.56 -14.74
CA ASN A 669 -7.83 -37.54 -13.71
C ASN A 669 -9.11 -36.80 -13.31
N ALA A 670 -9.71 -37.22 -12.19
CA ALA A 670 -10.92 -36.63 -11.64
C ALA A 670 -10.74 -35.28 -10.90
N THR A 671 -9.57 -34.64 -11.02
CA THR A 671 -9.41 -33.22 -10.67
C THR A 671 -10.10 -32.32 -11.68
N VAL A 672 -9.97 -32.61 -12.98
CA VAL A 672 -10.75 -31.92 -14.02
C VAL A 672 -12.16 -32.51 -13.99
N VAL A 673 -13.13 -31.73 -13.52
CA VAL A 673 -14.52 -32.22 -13.35
C VAL A 673 -15.41 -31.91 -14.53
N GLY A 674 -15.06 -30.91 -15.34
CA GLY A 674 -15.80 -30.55 -16.53
C GLY A 674 -15.05 -29.60 -17.46
N ILE A 675 -15.64 -29.38 -18.62
CA ILE A 675 -15.18 -28.39 -19.60
C ILE A 675 -16.35 -27.44 -19.90
N ASP A 676 -16.08 -26.14 -19.81
CA ASP A 676 -16.93 -25.08 -20.33
C ASP A 676 -16.71 -24.96 -21.83
N LEU A 677 -17.77 -25.14 -22.60
CA LEU A 677 -17.64 -25.37 -24.04
C LEU A 677 -17.25 -24.11 -24.80
N HIS A 678 -17.76 -22.93 -24.42
CA HIS A 678 -17.29 -21.64 -24.92
C HIS A 678 -17.81 -20.50 -24.04
N ASN A 679 -16.91 -19.61 -23.61
CA ASN A 679 -17.24 -18.40 -22.87
C ASN A 679 -17.99 -17.35 -23.69
N GLU A 680 -19.05 -16.83 -23.10
CA GLU A 680 -19.85 -15.69 -23.52
C GLU A 680 -20.28 -15.67 -25.00
N PRO A 681 -21.05 -16.68 -25.48
CA PRO A 681 -21.73 -16.57 -26.76
C PRO A 681 -22.66 -15.34 -26.79
N HIS A 682 -22.58 -14.53 -27.85
CA HIS A 682 -23.27 -13.23 -27.93
C HIS A 682 -23.50 -12.76 -29.38
N GLY A 683 -24.10 -11.58 -29.55
CA GLY A 683 -24.31 -10.91 -30.83
C GLY A 683 -25.08 -11.77 -31.85
N PRO A 684 -24.42 -12.27 -32.92
CA PRO A 684 -25.03 -13.13 -33.93
C PRO A 684 -25.24 -14.59 -33.50
N ALA A 685 -24.89 -14.98 -32.26
CA ALA A 685 -25.21 -16.31 -31.71
C ALA A 685 -26.72 -16.49 -31.49
N THR A 686 -27.24 -17.67 -31.82
CA THR A 686 -28.68 -17.99 -31.71
C THR A 686 -28.91 -19.26 -30.87
N TRP A 687 -30.16 -19.49 -30.42
CA TRP A 687 -30.52 -20.67 -29.64
C TRP A 687 -31.83 -21.27 -30.13
N GLY A 688 -31.75 -22.44 -30.77
CA GLY A 688 -32.91 -23.25 -31.14
C GLY A 688 -33.49 -23.02 -32.55
N ASP A 689 -32.89 -22.17 -33.38
CA ASP A 689 -33.39 -21.85 -34.73
C ASP A 689 -32.92 -22.84 -35.83
N GLY A 690 -31.91 -23.67 -35.54
CA GLY A 690 -31.32 -24.59 -36.51
C GLY A 690 -30.31 -23.96 -37.47
N GLY A 691 -29.92 -22.71 -37.26
CA GLY A 691 -28.94 -21.99 -38.07
C GLY A 691 -27.49 -22.45 -37.86
N ALA A 692 -26.58 -21.95 -38.70
CA ALA A 692 -25.14 -22.17 -38.52
C ALA A 692 -24.60 -21.55 -37.21
N ASN A 693 -25.29 -20.54 -36.69
CA ASN A 693 -24.96 -19.84 -35.45
C ASN A 693 -25.73 -20.37 -34.22
N ASP A 694 -26.49 -21.47 -34.35
CA ASP A 694 -27.25 -22.07 -33.25
C ASP A 694 -26.28 -22.69 -32.23
N TRP A 695 -25.98 -21.92 -31.18
CA TRP A 695 -25.06 -22.31 -30.11
C TRP A 695 -25.52 -23.61 -29.43
N ARG A 696 -26.82 -23.81 -29.26
CA ARG A 696 -27.37 -25.06 -28.69
C ARG A 696 -27.02 -26.27 -29.57
N LEU A 697 -27.02 -26.15 -30.89
CA LEU A 697 -26.54 -27.23 -31.77
C LEU A 697 -25.01 -27.37 -31.76
N ALA A 698 -24.26 -26.29 -31.56
CA ALA A 698 -22.80 -26.35 -31.46
C ALA A 698 -22.34 -26.99 -30.15
N ALA A 699 -22.99 -26.65 -29.03
CA ALA A 699 -22.81 -27.28 -27.74
C ALA A 699 -23.14 -28.79 -27.77
N GLU A 700 -24.17 -29.20 -28.54
CA GLU A 700 -24.39 -30.62 -28.84
C GLU A 700 -23.20 -31.26 -29.58
N ARG A 701 -22.59 -30.60 -30.56
CA ARG A 701 -21.43 -31.14 -31.29
C ARG A 701 -20.16 -31.20 -30.42
N GLY A 702 -19.77 -30.08 -29.81
CA GLY A 702 -18.60 -29.99 -28.93
C GLY A 702 -18.72 -30.87 -27.68
N GLY A 703 -19.86 -30.82 -26.99
CA GLY A 703 -20.13 -31.63 -25.80
C GLY A 703 -20.14 -33.13 -26.07
N ASN A 704 -20.67 -33.56 -27.22
CA ASN A 704 -20.60 -34.98 -27.61
C ASN A 704 -19.20 -35.42 -28.02
N ALA A 705 -18.35 -34.53 -28.55
CA ALA A 705 -16.95 -34.83 -28.80
C ALA A 705 -16.13 -34.95 -27.50
N VAL A 706 -16.35 -34.02 -26.54
CA VAL A 706 -15.81 -34.11 -25.17
C VAL A 706 -16.19 -35.43 -24.51
N LEU A 707 -17.46 -35.83 -24.58
CA LEU A 707 -17.95 -37.07 -23.97
C LEU A 707 -17.51 -38.35 -24.70
N ALA A 708 -17.21 -38.28 -26.01
CA ALA A 708 -16.59 -39.38 -26.74
C ALA A 708 -15.12 -39.58 -26.35
N ALA A 709 -14.41 -38.50 -26.01
CA ALA A 709 -13.04 -38.54 -25.50
C ALA A 709 -12.97 -38.95 -24.02
N ASN A 710 -13.88 -38.44 -23.18
CA ASN A 710 -14.00 -38.79 -21.76
C ASN A 710 -15.48 -38.75 -21.29
N PRO A 711 -16.17 -39.91 -21.18
CA PRO A 711 -17.60 -39.97 -20.87
C PRO A 711 -17.95 -39.67 -19.41
N ASN A 712 -17.00 -39.14 -18.62
CA ASN A 712 -17.18 -38.82 -17.20
C ASN A 712 -17.11 -37.32 -16.88
N LEU A 713 -16.69 -36.47 -17.82
CA LEU A 713 -16.66 -35.02 -17.60
C LEU A 713 -18.06 -34.42 -17.60
N LEU A 714 -18.29 -33.45 -16.71
CA LEU A 714 -19.39 -32.50 -16.86
C LEU A 714 -19.17 -31.69 -18.15
N VAL A 715 -20.24 -31.51 -18.91
CA VAL A 715 -20.25 -30.61 -20.07
C VAL A 715 -21.02 -29.38 -19.63
N ILE A 716 -20.32 -28.26 -19.53
CA ILE A 716 -20.87 -26.99 -19.08
C ILE A 716 -21.18 -26.16 -20.34
N VAL A 717 -22.40 -25.62 -20.40
CA VAL A 717 -22.90 -24.90 -21.56
C VAL A 717 -23.51 -23.57 -21.13
N GLU A 718 -22.80 -22.48 -21.43
CA GLU A 718 -23.30 -21.12 -21.26
C GLU A 718 -24.52 -20.82 -22.15
N GLY A 719 -25.26 -19.75 -21.83
CA GLY A 719 -26.34 -19.21 -22.64
C GLY A 719 -25.86 -18.43 -23.88
N ILE A 720 -26.72 -17.55 -24.38
CA ILE A 720 -26.36 -16.51 -25.37
C ILE A 720 -26.63 -15.10 -24.81
N GLU A 721 -26.53 -14.05 -25.61
CA GLU A 721 -26.95 -12.68 -25.24
C GLU A 721 -28.47 -12.46 -25.41
N THR A 722 -29.00 -12.70 -26.62
CA THR A 722 -30.36 -12.30 -27.01
C THR A 722 -31.21 -13.50 -27.42
N THR A 723 -32.33 -13.69 -26.75
CA THR A 723 -33.33 -14.73 -27.04
C THR A 723 -34.71 -14.09 -27.26
N SER A 724 -35.73 -14.94 -27.46
CA SER A 724 -37.14 -14.55 -27.46
C SER A 724 -37.63 -13.86 -26.18
N SER A 725 -36.88 -13.92 -25.07
CA SER A 725 -37.19 -13.16 -23.83
C SER A 725 -36.54 -11.77 -23.77
N GLY A 726 -35.80 -11.36 -24.82
CA GLY A 726 -35.00 -10.14 -24.88
C GLY A 726 -33.50 -10.41 -24.71
N SER A 727 -32.72 -9.34 -24.57
CA SER A 727 -31.28 -9.41 -24.26
C SER A 727 -31.01 -9.48 -22.76
N TYR A 728 -29.87 -10.06 -22.41
CA TYR A 728 -29.31 -10.15 -21.07
C TYR A 728 -27.78 -10.11 -21.18
N TRP A 729 -27.02 -10.55 -20.18
CA TRP A 729 -25.56 -10.69 -20.30
C TRP A 729 -25.17 -11.71 -21.37
N TRP A 730 -24.00 -11.51 -21.97
CA TRP A 730 -23.34 -12.50 -22.81
C TRP A 730 -23.14 -13.79 -22.01
N GLY A 731 -23.33 -14.96 -22.63
CA GLY A 731 -23.33 -16.25 -21.92
C GLY A 731 -24.46 -16.42 -20.86
N GLY A 732 -25.26 -15.41 -20.56
CA GLY A 732 -26.24 -15.44 -19.46
C GLY A 732 -27.65 -15.92 -19.84
N ASN A 733 -28.04 -15.82 -21.12
CA ASN A 733 -29.43 -16.00 -21.53
C ASN A 733 -29.73 -17.45 -21.93
N LEU A 734 -30.36 -18.18 -21.01
CA LEU A 734 -30.79 -19.58 -21.14
C LEU A 734 -32.32 -19.73 -21.17
N SER A 735 -33.09 -18.66 -21.39
CA SER A 735 -34.56 -18.69 -21.29
C SER A 735 -35.22 -19.65 -22.31
N ASN A 736 -34.56 -19.91 -23.43
CA ASN A 736 -34.98 -20.90 -24.44
C ASN A 736 -34.53 -22.34 -24.13
N ALA A 737 -33.62 -22.57 -23.17
CA ALA A 737 -32.98 -23.87 -22.93
C ALA A 737 -33.93 -24.97 -22.43
N GLY A 738 -35.03 -24.62 -21.75
CA GLY A 738 -36.07 -25.59 -21.36
C GLY A 738 -36.94 -26.05 -22.53
N ALA A 739 -37.17 -25.20 -23.53
CA ALA A 739 -37.97 -25.51 -24.71
C ALA A 739 -37.13 -26.17 -25.82
N ALA A 740 -35.88 -25.70 -26.00
CA ALA A 740 -34.89 -26.24 -26.91
C ALA A 740 -33.63 -26.67 -26.12
N PRO A 741 -33.67 -27.82 -25.41
CA PRO A 741 -32.54 -28.27 -24.60
C PRO A 741 -31.41 -28.86 -25.45
N VAL A 742 -30.18 -28.70 -24.95
CA VAL A 742 -28.97 -29.39 -25.44
C VAL A 742 -29.09 -30.89 -25.17
N ARG A 743 -28.87 -31.72 -26.20
CA ARG A 743 -28.99 -33.19 -26.14
C ARG A 743 -27.63 -33.87 -26.26
N LEU A 744 -27.07 -34.26 -25.12
CA LEU A 744 -25.84 -35.04 -25.04
C LEU A 744 -26.14 -36.55 -25.08
N ASN A 745 -25.26 -37.31 -25.75
CA ASN A 745 -25.32 -38.77 -25.90
C ASN A 745 -25.08 -39.51 -24.57
N THR A 746 -24.42 -38.87 -23.60
CA THR A 746 -24.21 -39.41 -22.24
C THR A 746 -25.06 -38.64 -21.24
N ALA A 747 -26.04 -39.33 -20.63
CA ALA A 747 -26.93 -38.74 -19.63
C ALA A 747 -26.21 -38.43 -18.30
N GLY A 748 -26.72 -37.46 -17.54
CA GLY A 748 -26.15 -37.07 -16.24
C GLY A 748 -24.79 -36.38 -16.34
N ARG A 749 -24.61 -35.53 -17.37
CA ARG A 749 -23.37 -34.79 -17.69
C ARG A 749 -23.56 -33.30 -17.96
N LEU A 750 -24.72 -32.91 -18.51
CA LEU A 750 -25.04 -31.52 -18.82
C LEU A 750 -25.21 -30.69 -17.54
N VAL A 751 -24.48 -29.58 -17.48
CA VAL A 751 -24.69 -28.43 -16.58
C VAL A 751 -24.90 -27.22 -17.48
N TYR A 752 -25.89 -26.38 -17.20
CA TYR A 752 -25.99 -25.08 -17.88
C TYR A 752 -25.22 -24.02 -17.09
N SER A 753 -24.67 -23.01 -17.77
CA SER A 753 -24.01 -21.88 -17.11
C SER A 753 -24.58 -20.54 -17.55
N ALA A 754 -24.51 -19.57 -16.65
CA ALA A 754 -24.91 -18.19 -16.89
C ALA A 754 -23.91 -17.24 -16.24
N HIS A 755 -23.71 -16.07 -16.85
CA HIS A 755 -22.99 -14.95 -16.25
C HIS A 755 -23.98 -13.87 -15.79
N ASP A 756 -23.67 -13.19 -14.68
CA ASP A 756 -24.40 -12.00 -14.24
C ASP A 756 -23.47 -11.01 -13.53
N TYR A 757 -23.61 -9.75 -13.88
CA TYR A 757 -22.77 -8.64 -13.39
C TYR A 757 -23.63 -7.49 -12.86
N PRO A 758 -23.09 -6.55 -12.07
CA PRO A 758 -23.80 -5.37 -11.58
C PRO A 758 -23.82 -4.21 -12.59
N ALA A 759 -24.57 -3.16 -12.23
CA ALA A 759 -24.68 -1.92 -13.01
C ALA A 759 -23.35 -1.21 -13.35
N SER A 760 -22.28 -1.44 -12.59
CA SER A 760 -20.96 -0.85 -12.82
C SER A 760 -20.21 -1.44 -14.02
N VAL A 761 -20.51 -2.69 -14.39
CA VAL A 761 -20.00 -3.34 -15.62
C VAL A 761 -20.84 -2.89 -16.81
N TYR A 762 -22.16 -2.98 -16.70
CA TYR A 762 -23.09 -2.40 -17.68
C TYR A 762 -24.46 -2.10 -17.05
N ALA A 763 -24.99 -0.90 -17.32
CA ALA A 763 -26.23 -0.40 -16.72
C ALA A 763 -27.50 -0.96 -17.39
N GLN A 764 -27.74 -2.26 -17.22
CA GLN A 764 -28.99 -2.92 -17.62
C GLN A 764 -30.22 -2.24 -16.98
N THR A 765 -31.34 -2.19 -17.69
CA THR A 765 -32.51 -1.38 -17.30
C THR A 765 -33.13 -1.76 -15.96
N TYR A 766 -33.03 -3.03 -15.54
CA TYR A 766 -33.57 -3.52 -14.28
C TYR A 766 -32.80 -3.06 -13.04
N PHE A 767 -31.60 -2.48 -13.17
CA PHE A 767 -30.92 -1.77 -12.08
C PHE A 767 -31.56 -0.40 -11.75
N SER A 768 -32.44 0.11 -12.62
CA SER A 768 -33.21 1.35 -12.41
C SER A 768 -34.68 1.10 -12.06
N ASP A 769 -35.04 -0.16 -11.75
CA ASP A 769 -36.40 -0.52 -11.32
C ASP A 769 -36.69 0.01 -9.90
N PRO A 770 -37.85 0.62 -9.63
CA PRO A 770 -38.21 1.10 -8.29
C PRO A 770 -38.27 0.02 -7.19
N THR A 771 -38.27 -1.27 -7.56
CA THR A 771 -38.24 -2.41 -6.63
C THR A 771 -36.85 -3.01 -6.42
N TYR A 772 -35.82 -2.49 -7.10
CA TYR A 772 -34.43 -2.94 -6.99
C TYR A 772 -33.92 -2.90 -5.53
N PRO A 773 -33.18 -3.93 -5.04
CA PRO A 773 -32.72 -5.14 -5.73
C PRO A 773 -33.72 -6.32 -5.72
N LYS A 774 -34.94 -6.15 -5.20
CA LYS A 774 -35.90 -7.25 -5.00
C LYS A 774 -36.48 -7.82 -6.32
N ASN A 775 -36.28 -7.14 -7.44
CA ASN A 775 -36.59 -7.68 -8.77
C ASN A 775 -35.57 -8.70 -9.28
N LEU A 776 -34.34 -8.71 -8.75
CA LEU A 776 -33.25 -9.52 -9.30
C LEU A 776 -33.55 -11.03 -9.36
N PRO A 777 -34.13 -11.69 -8.34
CA PRO A 777 -34.49 -13.11 -8.42
C PRO A 777 -35.46 -13.44 -9.56
N ALA A 778 -36.39 -12.54 -9.90
CA ALA A 778 -37.29 -12.72 -11.04
C ALA A 778 -36.58 -12.49 -12.40
N VAL A 779 -35.56 -11.64 -12.46
CA VAL A 779 -34.69 -11.47 -13.64
C VAL A 779 -33.82 -12.71 -13.84
N TRP A 780 -33.18 -13.19 -12.78
CA TRP A 780 -32.37 -14.42 -12.77
C TRP A 780 -33.20 -15.65 -13.11
N ASP A 781 -34.36 -15.85 -12.48
CA ASP A 781 -35.25 -16.98 -12.75
C ASP A 781 -35.71 -17.02 -14.21
N ARG A 782 -36.12 -15.88 -14.78
CA ARG A 782 -36.54 -15.78 -16.19
C ARG A 782 -35.42 -16.16 -17.17
N ASN A 783 -34.18 -15.77 -16.88
CA ASN A 783 -33.07 -15.94 -17.81
C ASN A 783 -32.37 -17.31 -17.65
N TRP A 784 -32.24 -17.84 -16.44
CA TRP A 784 -31.51 -19.09 -16.17
C TRP A 784 -31.96 -19.85 -14.92
N GLY A 785 -32.36 -19.16 -13.85
CA GLY A 785 -32.68 -19.76 -12.55
C GLY A 785 -33.82 -20.79 -12.59
N TYR A 786 -34.76 -20.64 -13.52
CA TYR A 786 -35.85 -21.60 -13.69
C TYR A 786 -35.36 -23.03 -13.97
N LEU A 787 -34.20 -23.20 -14.63
CA LEU A 787 -33.63 -24.52 -14.92
C LEU A 787 -33.28 -25.28 -13.65
N PHE A 788 -32.70 -24.57 -12.68
CA PHE A 788 -32.41 -25.10 -11.35
C PHE A 788 -33.69 -25.30 -10.53
N ARG A 789 -34.54 -24.27 -10.45
CA ARG A 789 -35.76 -24.25 -9.61
C ARG A 789 -36.81 -25.27 -10.05
N THR A 790 -36.89 -25.59 -11.35
CA THR A 790 -37.79 -26.64 -11.89
C THR A 790 -37.21 -28.06 -11.83
N GLY A 791 -35.94 -28.22 -11.43
CA GLY A 791 -35.25 -29.51 -11.45
C GLY A 791 -34.80 -29.97 -12.85
N THR A 792 -34.85 -29.09 -13.86
CA THR A 792 -34.53 -29.42 -15.27
C THR A 792 -33.05 -29.80 -15.46
N ALA A 793 -32.14 -29.02 -14.89
CA ALA A 793 -30.69 -29.25 -14.95
C ALA A 793 -29.98 -28.43 -13.85
N PRO A 794 -28.75 -28.77 -13.45
CA PRO A 794 -27.97 -27.93 -12.56
C PRO A 794 -27.52 -26.66 -13.29
N VAL A 795 -27.38 -25.57 -12.54
CA VAL A 795 -26.83 -24.31 -13.03
C VAL A 795 -25.52 -23.98 -12.32
N LEU A 796 -24.54 -23.50 -13.09
CA LEU A 796 -23.31 -22.87 -12.65
C LEU A 796 -23.35 -21.38 -12.99
N LEU A 797 -23.30 -20.49 -12.00
CA LEU A 797 -23.00 -19.07 -12.21
C LEU A 797 -21.50 -18.96 -12.53
N GLY A 798 -21.15 -19.03 -13.82
CA GLY A 798 -19.79 -19.24 -14.32
C GLY A 798 -18.87 -18.06 -14.02
N GLU A 799 -19.41 -16.86 -14.17
CA GLU A 799 -18.79 -15.61 -13.77
C GLU A 799 -19.82 -14.68 -13.13
N PHE A 800 -19.41 -14.05 -12.04
CA PHE A 800 -20.06 -12.91 -11.42
C PHE A 800 -19.00 -12.14 -10.62
N GLY A 801 -18.96 -10.82 -10.75
CA GLY A 801 -17.87 -10.01 -10.21
C GLY A 801 -18.26 -8.55 -10.01
N SER A 802 -17.55 -7.86 -9.13
CA SER A 802 -17.78 -6.42 -8.88
C SER A 802 -16.61 -5.79 -8.13
N ASN A 803 -16.32 -4.53 -8.41
CA ASN A 803 -15.43 -3.71 -7.58
C ASN A 803 -16.07 -3.29 -6.23
N LEU A 804 -17.38 -3.53 -6.03
CA LEU A 804 -18.19 -3.13 -4.87
C LEU A 804 -18.16 -1.62 -4.57
N ALA A 805 -17.80 -0.80 -5.56
CA ALA A 805 -17.57 0.64 -5.42
C ALA A 805 -18.86 1.46 -5.28
N THR A 806 -20.03 0.90 -5.59
CA THR A 806 -21.33 1.59 -5.48
C THR A 806 -22.27 0.87 -4.51
N ALA A 807 -23.21 1.61 -3.92
CA ALA A 807 -24.27 1.01 -3.12
C ALA A 807 -25.20 0.10 -3.95
N SER A 808 -25.29 0.30 -5.27
CA SER A 808 -26.04 -0.57 -6.17
C SER A 808 -25.34 -1.92 -6.34
N ASP A 809 -24.02 -1.92 -6.56
CA ASP A 809 -23.18 -3.13 -6.62
C ASP A 809 -23.26 -3.95 -5.31
N GLN A 810 -23.18 -3.26 -4.17
CA GLN A 810 -23.27 -3.90 -2.85
C GLN A 810 -24.65 -4.53 -2.62
N ALA A 811 -25.72 -3.86 -3.07
CA ALA A 811 -27.09 -4.40 -3.03
C ALA A 811 -27.27 -5.62 -3.95
N TRP A 812 -26.78 -5.55 -5.20
CA TRP A 812 -26.75 -6.70 -6.13
C TRP A 812 -26.01 -7.88 -5.52
N TYR A 813 -24.81 -7.64 -4.96
CA TYR A 813 -23.95 -8.69 -4.44
C TYR A 813 -24.57 -9.40 -3.22
N ALA A 814 -25.15 -8.64 -2.29
CA ALA A 814 -25.87 -9.20 -1.15
C ALA A 814 -27.09 -10.04 -1.58
N THR A 815 -27.85 -9.57 -2.58
CA THR A 815 -28.99 -10.32 -3.13
C THR A 815 -28.53 -11.58 -3.88
N MET A 816 -27.43 -11.52 -4.62
CA MET A 816 -26.84 -12.68 -5.32
C MET A 816 -26.36 -13.74 -4.32
N VAL A 817 -25.68 -13.34 -3.24
CA VAL A 817 -25.24 -14.27 -2.18
C VAL A 817 -26.45 -14.92 -1.48
N ASN A 818 -27.54 -14.20 -1.25
CA ASN A 818 -28.78 -14.79 -0.71
C ASN A 818 -29.43 -15.79 -1.70
N TYR A 819 -29.50 -15.45 -2.98
CA TYR A 819 -30.02 -16.35 -4.02
C TYR A 819 -29.17 -17.64 -4.12
N LEU A 820 -27.84 -17.49 -4.11
CA LEU A 820 -26.90 -18.61 -4.03
C LEU A 820 -27.06 -19.40 -2.71
N LYS A 821 -27.53 -18.80 -1.62
CA LYS A 821 -27.81 -19.51 -0.35
C LYS A 821 -29.11 -20.32 -0.39
N GLY A 822 -30.01 -20.00 -1.33
CA GLY A 822 -31.27 -20.69 -1.56
C GLY A 822 -32.53 -19.81 -1.46
N ASP A 823 -32.40 -18.49 -1.34
CA ASP A 823 -33.48 -17.50 -1.42
C ASP A 823 -33.82 -17.25 -2.91
N LEU A 824 -34.47 -18.22 -3.54
CA LEU A 824 -34.63 -18.33 -5.00
C LEU A 824 -35.75 -17.44 -5.55
N ASP A 825 -36.57 -16.82 -4.70
CA ASP A 825 -37.56 -15.81 -5.10
C ASP A 825 -37.35 -14.41 -4.47
N GLY A 826 -36.41 -14.28 -3.51
CA GLY A 826 -36.10 -13.02 -2.84
C GLY A 826 -37.03 -12.65 -1.68
N ASN A 827 -37.87 -13.57 -1.21
CA ASN A 827 -38.72 -13.32 -0.04
C ASN A 827 -37.94 -13.38 1.29
N GLY A 828 -36.77 -14.02 1.32
CA GLY A 828 -35.90 -14.17 2.50
C GLY A 828 -35.99 -15.53 3.20
N THR A 829 -36.69 -16.51 2.63
CA THR A 829 -36.63 -17.92 3.08
C THR A 829 -35.51 -18.70 2.37
N ASN A 830 -35.58 -20.03 2.42
CA ASN A 830 -34.69 -20.91 1.66
C ASN A 830 -35.53 -22.04 1.08
N GLU A 831 -35.55 -22.13 -0.25
CA GLU A 831 -36.42 -23.05 -0.99
C GLU A 831 -35.72 -24.38 -1.31
N LEU A 832 -34.46 -24.55 -0.90
CA LEU A 832 -33.72 -25.81 -1.05
C LEU A 832 -34.27 -26.87 -0.09
N ALA A 833 -34.61 -28.03 -0.62
CA ALA A 833 -35.01 -29.18 0.20
C ALA A 833 -33.83 -29.71 1.00
N ALA A 834 -34.10 -30.33 2.16
CA ALA A 834 -33.05 -30.84 3.05
C ALA A 834 -32.08 -31.79 2.31
N GLY A 835 -30.79 -31.46 2.33
CA GLY A 835 -29.73 -32.19 1.64
C GLY A 835 -29.42 -31.72 0.21
N GLN A 836 -30.22 -30.81 -0.38
CA GLN A 836 -29.87 -30.15 -1.63
C GLN A 836 -28.80 -29.08 -1.42
N GLN A 837 -27.96 -28.89 -2.44
CA GLN A 837 -27.04 -27.77 -2.57
C GLN A 837 -27.63 -26.70 -3.49
N GLY A 838 -27.35 -25.43 -3.20
CA GLY A 838 -27.72 -24.29 -4.05
C GLY A 838 -26.93 -24.25 -5.37
N VAL A 839 -27.33 -23.33 -6.26
CA VAL A 839 -26.70 -23.06 -7.56
C VAL A 839 -25.17 -23.01 -7.44
N SER A 840 -24.45 -23.75 -8.27
CA SER A 840 -22.98 -23.73 -8.24
C SER A 840 -22.45 -22.38 -8.76
N TRP A 841 -21.24 -21.97 -8.36
CA TRP A 841 -20.72 -20.64 -8.70
C TRP A 841 -19.19 -20.59 -8.79
N THR A 842 -18.68 -19.70 -9.63
CA THR A 842 -17.26 -19.33 -9.73
C THR A 842 -17.12 -17.80 -9.82
N TYR A 843 -16.47 -17.17 -8.83
CA TYR A 843 -16.37 -15.71 -8.76
C TYR A 843 -15.38 -15.14 -9.79
N TRP A 844 -15.72 -14.01 -10.43
CA TRP A 844 -14.83 -13.27 -11.33
C TRP A 844 -14.19 -12.07 -10.61
N ALA A 845 -12.89 -12.05 -10.33
CA ALA A 845 -11.90 -13.12 -10.51
C ALA A 845 -10.97 -13.22 -9.29
N TRP A 846 -10.07 -14.20 -9.28
CA TRP A 846 -8.92 -14.22 -8.37
C TRP A 846 -8.05 -12.98 -8.59
N ASN A 847 -7.81 -12.71 -9.87
CA ASN A 847 -6.94 -11.70 -10.44
C ASN A 847 -7.37 -10.27 -10.05
N PRO A 848 -6.48 -9.43 -9.48
CA PRO A 848 -6.80 -8.03 -9.21
C PRO A 848 -6.90 -7.18 -10.48
N ASN A 849 -6.39 -7.65 -11.63
CA ASN A 849 -6.27 -6.89 -12.86
C ASN A 849 -7.42 -7.08 -13.87
N SER A 850 -8.62 -7.48 -13.43
CA SER A 850 -9.86 -7.21 -14.19
C SER A 850 -10.22 -5.73 -14.01
N GLY A 851 -10.41 -4.99 -15.10
CA GLY A 851 -10.50 -3.52 -15.04
C GLY A 851 -11.79 -2.96 -14.43
N ASP A 852 -12.88 -3.71 -14.59
CA ASP A 852 -14.26 -3.36 -14.24
C ASP A 852 -14.72 -3.98 -12.89
N THR A 853 -14.30 -5.22 -12.61
CA THR A 853 -14.62 -5.94 -11.37
C THR A 853 -13.50 -5.91 -10.33
N GLY A 854 -12.24 -5.70 -10.73
CA GLY A 854 -11.09 -6.06 -9.90
C GLY A 854 -11.10 -7.55 -9.52
N GLY A 855 -10.40 -7.90 -8.45
CA GLY A 855 -10.27 -9.30 -7.99
C GLY A 855 -10.63 -9.55 -6.53
N ILE A 856 -10.52 -10.82 -6.14
CA ILE A 856 -10.44 -11.29 -4.75
C ILE A 856 -9.10 -10.89 -4.13
N LEU A 857 -8.00 -10.92 -4.89
CA LEU A 857 -6.74 -10.31 -4.50
C LEU A 857 -6.77 -8.79 -4.67
N ALA A 858 -5.93 -8.10 -3.91
CA ALA A 858 -5.54 -6.71 -4.13
C ALA A 858 -4.42 -6.61 -5.19
N SER A 859 -4.11 -5.38 -5.63
CA SER A 859 -3.17 -5.09 -6.72
C SER A 859 -1.71 -5.53 -6.47
N ASP A 860 -1.35 -5.82 -5.22
CA ASP A 860 -0.06 -6.41 -4.80
C ASP A 860 0.06 -7.92 -5.11
N TRP A 861 -1.04 -8.53 -5.58
CA TRP A 861 -1.23 -9.97 -5.76
C TRP A 861 -1.02 -10.78 -4.48
N ARG A 862 -1.27 -10.21 -3.29
CA ARG A 862 -1.11 -10.88 -1.98
C ARG A 862 -2.27 -10.57 -1.02
N GLY A 863 -2.58 -9.30 -0.81
CA GLY A 863 -3.68 -8.85 0.03
C GLY A 863 -5.02 -9.40 -0.46
N VAL A 864 -5.96 -9.62 0.45
CA VAL A 864 -7.28 -10.19 0.14
C VAL A 864 -8.36 -9.13 0.38
N ASN A 865 -9.23 -8.95 -0.61
CA ASN A 865 -10.40 -8.07 -0.50
C ASN A 865 -11.50 -8.81 0.30
N THR A 866 -11.44 -8.69 1.62
CA THR A 866 -12.37 -9.36 2.56
C THR A 866 -13.83 -8.97 2.33
N ALA A 867 -14.12 -7.74 1.91
CA ALA A 867 -15.48 -7.30 1.56
C ALA A 867 -16.10 -8.12 0.41
N LYS A 868 -15.28 -8.74 -0.45
CA LYS A 868 -15.72 -9.70 -1.47
C LYS A 868 -15.78 -11.13 -0.92
N VAL A 869 -14.75 -11.58 -0.20
CA VAL A 869 -14.65 -12.98 0.27
C VAL A 869 -15.63 -13.32 1.40
N ASP A 870 -15.78 -12.44 2.39
CA ASP A 870 -16.51 -12.78 3.61
C ASP A 870 -18.00 -13.11 3.38
N PRO A 871 -18.74 -12.41 2.49
CA PRO A 871 -20.09 -12.84 2.09
C PRO A 871 -20.14 -14.24 1.46
N LEU A 872 -19.13 -14.62 0.66
CA LEU A 872 -19.09 -15.92 -0.03
C LEU A 872 -18.96 -17.11 0.94
N LYS A 873 -18.42 -16.90 2.14
CA LYS A 873 -18.32 -17.94 3.19
C LYS A 873 -19.69 -18.53 3.55
N ALA A 874 -20.77 -17.79 3.37
CA ALA A 874 -22.14 -18.27 3.58
C ALA A 874 -22.67 -19.21 2.48
N VAL A 875 -21.96 -19.33 1.35
CA VAL A 875 -22.33 -20.15 0.17
C VAL A 875 -21.20 -21.04 -0.35
N GLN A 876 -20.08 -21.11 0.38
CA GLN A 876 -18.98 -22.06 0.15
C GLN A 876 -19.39 -23.50 0.46
N PHE A 877 -18.62 -24.45 -0.08
CA PHE A 877 -18.84 -25.88 0.11
C PHE A 877 -17.49 -26.60 0.14
N GLN A 878 -17.28 -27.50 1.09
CA GLN A 878 -16.11 -28.36 1.12
C GLN A 878 -16.49 -29.74 0.58
N PHE A 879 -15.74 -30.22 -0.42
CA PHE A 879 -15.94 -31.58 -0.93
C PHE A 879 -15.63 -32.60 0.17
N PRO A 880 -16.42 -33.67 0.35
CA PRO A 880 -16.17 -34.68 1.37
C PRO A 880 -14.77 -35.31 1.22
N ALA A 881 -14.02 -35.37 2.32
CA ALA A 881 -12.80 -36.18 2.38
C ALA A 881 -13.19 -37.67 2.32
N VAL A 882 -12.54 -38.44 1.45
CA VAL A 882 -12.91 -39.85 1.21
C VAL A 882 -11.86 -40.78 1.77
N SER A 883 -12.13 -41.38 2.93
CA SER A 883 -11.31 -42.42 3.56
C SER A 883 -11.15 -43.64 2.62
N GLY A 884 -10.05 -43.67 1.87
CA GLY A 884 -9.77 -44.68 0.85
C GLY A 884 -8.28 -44.79 0.57
N THR A 885 -7.84 -45.97 0.12
CA THR A 885 -6.43 -46.38 0.04
C THR A 885 -5.65 -45.80 -1.15
N GLY A 886 -5.82 -44.50 -1.43
CA GLY A 886 -4.73 -43.76 -2.07
C GLY A 886 -3.56 -43.60 -1.10
N ALA A 887 -2.44 -43.07 -1.58
CA ALA A 887 -1.47 -42.51 -0.64
C ALA A 887 -2.15 -41.32 0.07
N ALA A 888 -2.42 -41.46 1.36
CA ALA A 888 -2.98 -40.36 2.14
C ALA A 888 -1.99 -39.19 2.15
N VAL A 889 -2.52 -37.97 2.29
CA VAL A 889 -1.72 -36.84 2.77
C VAL A 889 -1.46 -37.15 4.24
N THR A 890 -0.37 -37.89 4.50
CA THR A 890 0.17 -38.18 5.83
C THR A 890 1.10 -37.07 6.31
N THR A 891 1.16 -35.94 5.59
CA THR A 891 2.06 -34.83 5.91
C THR A 891 1.48 -33.48 5.57
N THR A 892 1.60 -32.49 6.47
CA THR A 892 1.38 -31.07 6.18
C THR A 892 2.71 -30.35 5.90
N PRO A 893 2.80 -29.50 4.86
CA PRO A 893 3.99 -28.69 4.62
C PRO A 893 4.06 -27.49 5.59
N ILE A 894 4.99 -27.50 6.54
CA ILE A 894 5.40 -26.28 7.25
C ILE A 894 6.50 -25.60 6.44
N THR A 895 6.28 -24.34 6.02
CA THR A 895 7.14 -23.67 5.05
C THR A 895 7.79 -22.44 5.67
N PHE A 896 9.09 -22.58 5.97
CA PHE A 896 9.93 -21.49 6.47
C PHE A 896 10.30 -20.56 5.32
N VAL A 897 10.11 -19.25 5.50
CA VAL A 897 10.61 -18.23 4.57
C VAL A 897 12.05 -17.88 4.96
N VAL A 898 12.96 -17.92 3.98
CA VAL A 898 14.36 -17.55 4.11
C VAL A 898 14.61 -16.33 3.23
N SER A 899 14.86 -15.19 3.86
CA SER A 899 14.89 -13.87 3.19
C SER A 899 16.27 -13.25 3.28
N LEU A 900 16.80 -12.78 2.15
CA LEU A 900 17.81 -11.72 2.11
C LEU A 900 17.13 -10.40 2.45
N SER A 901 17.82 -9.57 3.23
CA SER A 901 17.41 -8.18 3.50
C SER A 901 17.43 -7.30 2.24
N ALA A 902 18.43 -7.48 1.38
CA ALA A 902 18.55 -6.79 0.08
C ALA A 902 18.87 -7.75 -1.09
N ALA A 903 18.60 -7.30 -2.31
CA ALA A 903 18.82 -8.06 -3.53
C ALA A 903 20.31 -8.07 -3.92
N SER A 904 20.97 -9.24 -3.83
CA SER A 904 22.39 -9.34 -4.19
C SER A 904 22.61 -9.29 -5.71
N ALA A 905 23.68 -8.63 -6.15
CA ALA A 905 24.17 -8.69 -7.54
C ALA A 905 24.93 -10.00 -7.86
N GLN A 906 25.13 -10.87 -6.87
CA GLN A 906 25.79 -12.17 -6.98
C GLN A 906 24.85 -13.28 -6.49
N SER A 907 25.07 -14.53 -6.92
CA SER A 907 24.32 -15.65 -6.34
C SER A 907 24.70 -15.82 -4.87
N VAL A 908 23.71 -15.80 -3.99
CA VAL A 908 23.88 -16.10 -2.56
C VAL A 908 23.54 -17.56 -2.31
N SER A 909 24.35 -18.27 -1.53
CA SER A 909 23.98 -19.61 -1.05
C SER A 909 23.99 -19.70 0.47
N VAL A 910 23.19 -20.59 1.03
CA VAL A 910 23.18 -20.91 2.46
C VAL A 910 22.80 -22.37 2.65
N GLN A 911 23.48 -23.07 3.55
CA GLN A 911 23.11 -24.43 3.92
C GLN A 911 22.01 -24.39 4.97
N TYR A 912 21.06 -25.31 4.89
CA TYR A 912 20.00 -25.47 5.88
C TYR A 912 19.88 -26.91 6.36
N ALA A 913 19.44 -27.10 7.60
CA ALA A 913 19.10 -28.40 8.17
C ALA A 913 18.05 -28.23 9.28
N THR A 914 17.09 -29.14 9.35
CA THR A 914 16.19 -29.28 10.50
C THR A 914 16.89 -29.95 11.69
N ALA A 915 16.44 -29.63 12.90
CA ALA A 915 16.80 -30.29 14.14
C ALA A 915 15.58 -30.36 15.07
N ASP A 916 15.51 -31.41 15.89
CA ASP A 916 14.43 -31.66 16.85
C ASP A 916 14.30 -30.54 17.90
N GLY A 917 13.10 -30.40 18.47
CA GLY A 917 12.80 -29.49 19.57
C GLY A 917 12.05 -30.24 20.67
N SER A 918 10.73 -30.13 20.69
CA SER A 918 9.87 -31.21 21.24
C SER A 918 9.58 -32.27 20.18
N ALA A 919 9.31 -31.85 18.93
CA ALA A 919 9.07 -32.74 17.80
C ALA A 919 10.32 -33.52 17.38
N VAL A 920 10.10 -34.77 17.02
CA VAL A 920 11.10 -35.80 16.76
C VAL A 920 11.08 -36.23 15.29
N VAL A 921 12.26 -36.19 14.66
CA VAL A 921 12.44 -36.68 13.28
C VAL A 921 11.95 -38.11 13.08
N GLY A 922 11.07 -38.29 12.09
CA GLY A 922 10.52 -39.57 11.67
C GLY A 922 9.27 -40.02 12.42
N SER A 923 8.96 -39.40 13.57
CA SER A 923 7.66 -39.51 14.23
C SER A 923 6.75 -38.38 13.74
N ASP A 924 7.17 -37.13 13.93
CA ASP A 924 6.26 -35.97 13.87
C ASP A 924 6.63 -35.02 12.72
N TYR A 925 7.84 -35.17 12.16
CA TYR A 925 8.24 -34.54 10.90
C TYR A 925 9.34 -35.30 10.14
N ALA A 926 9.38 -35.16 8.82
CA ALA A 926 10.48 -35.64 7.98
C ALA A 926 11.61 -34.60 7.93
N ALA A 927 12.79 -34.94 8.45
CA ALA A 927 13.95 -34.05 8.43
C ALA A 927 14.42 -33.74 7.00
N VAL A 928 14.81 -32.47 6.79
CA VAL A 928 15.31 -31.99 5.51
C VAL A 928 16.57 -31.14 5.71
N SER A 929 17.54 -31.31 4.81
CA SER A 929 18.73 -30.48 4.72
C SER A 929 19.12 -30.27 3.26
N GLY A 930 19.90 -29.22 2.99
CA GLY A 930 20.28 -28.87 1.64
C GLY A 930 21.08 -27.58 1.55
N THR A 931 21.29 -27.12 0.32
CA THR A 931 21.80 -25.77 0.04
C THR A 931 20.74 -25.00 -0.72
N LEU A 932 20.29 -23.90 -0.12
CA LEU A 932 19.37 -22.94 -0.70
C LEU A 932 20.21 -21.88 -1.44
N THR A 933 19.86 -21.57 -2.68
CA THR A 933 20.61 -20.61 -3.52
C THR A 933 19.67 -19.59 -4.12
N PHE A 934 19.92 -18.32 -3.83
CA PHE A 934 19.27 -17.17 -4.44
C PHE A 934 20.02 -16.81 -5.73
N ALA A 935 19.28 -16.55 -6.80
CA ALA A 935 19.84 -15.93 -8.00
C ALA A 935 20.20 -14.45 -7.73
N PRO A 936 21.09 -13.83 -8.53
CA PRO A 936 21.23 -12.37 -8.53
C PRO A 936 19.86 -11.69 -8.72
N GLY A 937 19.55 -10.71 -7.87
CA GLY A 937 18.26 -10.03 -7.82
C GLY A 937 17.18 -10.69 -6.94
N GLU A 938 17.38 -11.92 -6.47
CA GLU A 938 16.37 -12.66 -5.71
C GLU A 938 16.53 -12.47 -4.19
N THR A 939 15.47 -12.02 -3.51
CA THR A 939 15.49 -11.73 -2.05
C THR A 939 14.83 -12.76 -1.17
N GLN A 940 14.04 -13.69 -1.70
CA GLN A 940 13.32 -14.68 -0.89
C GLN A 940 13.37 -16.07 -1.52
N LYS A 941 13.51 -17.08 -0.65
CA LYS A 941 13.35 -18.49 -0.94
C LYS A 941 12.58 -19.14 0.21
N THR A 942 12.15 -20.37 0.02
CA THR A 942 11.46 -21.15 1.05
C THR A 942 12.15 -22.48 1.31
N VAL A 943 12.05 -22.97 2.54
CA VAL A 943 12.34 -24.36 2.89
C VAL A 943 11.06 -24.97 3.45
N THR A 944 10.51 -25.92 2.71
CA THR A 944 9.36 -26.70 3.18
C THR A 944 9.86 -27.95 3.90
N VAL A 945 9.40 -28.12 5.14
CA VAL A 945 9.52 -29.35 5.92
C VAL A 945 8.17 -30.04 5.89
N LEU A 946 8.15 -31.37 5.82
CA LEU A 946 6.92 -32.14 5.91
C LEU A 946 6.71 -32.55 7.38
N VAL A 947 5.80 -31.86 8.07
CA VAL A 947 5.24 -32.30 9.35
C VAL A 947 4.36 -33.52 9.04
N ASN A 948 4.45 -34.57 9.84
CA ASN A 948 3.59 -35.74 9.69
C ASN A 948 2.17 -35.41 10.15
N ARG A 949 1.24 -36.36 10.01
CA ARG A 949 -0.14 -36.24 10.46
C ARG A 949 -0.57 -37.56 11.07
N ASP A 950 -1.22 -37.54 12.22
CA ASP A 950 -1.96 -38.70 12.70
C ASP A 950 -3.27 -38.34 13.43
N THR A 951 -3.59 -38.98 14.55
CA THR A 951 -4.80 -38.75 15.34
C THR A 951 -4.55 -38.96 16.85
N ALA A 952 -3.31 -38.78 17.29
CA ALA A 952 -2.94 -38.74 18.70
C ALA A 952 -3.25 -37.34 19.25
N ALA A 953 -3.84 -37.28 20.44
CA ALA A 953 -4.06 -36.02 21.14
C ALA A 953 -2.86 -35.75 22.05
N GLU A 954 -2.01 -34.81 21.66
CA GLU A 954 -0.68 -34.62 22.24
C GLU A 954 -0.55 -33.22 22.88
N LEU A 955 0.51 -32.48 22.57
CA LEU A 955 0.71 -31.08 22.95
C LEU A 955 1.41 -30.38 21.78
N ASN A 956 1.13 -29.09 21.55
CA ASN A 956 1.79 -28.30 20.51
C ASN A 956 3.32 -28.45 20.52
N GLU A 957 3.87 -29.08 19.49
CA GLU A 957 5.28 -29.43 19.40
C GLU A 957 6.12 -28.39 18.64
N THR A 958 7.42 -28.57 18.65
CA THR A 958 8.38 -27.67 17.99
C THR A 958 9.53 -28.42 17.34
N LEU A 959 9.85 -28.05 16.11
CA LEU A 959 11.14 -28.34 15.45
C LEU A 959 11.89 -27.03 15.19
N SER A 960 13.16 -27.11 14.81
CA SER A 960 13.96 -25.94 14.41
C SER A 960 14.54 -26.10 13.02
N LEU A 961 14.37 -25.10 12.15
CA LEU A 961 15.15 -24.97 10.93
C LEU A 961 16.37 -24.08 11.18
N ARG A 962 17.56 -24.60 10.93
CA ARG A 962 18.84 -23.92 11.16
C ARG A 962 19.55 -23.65 9.83
N LEU A 963 20.18 -22.48 9.74
CA LEU A 963 20.98 -22.02 8.61
C LEU A 963 22.46 -21.97 8.98
N SER A 964 23.32 -22.26 8.01
CA SER A 964 24.78 -22.31 8.19
C SER A 964 25.52 -22.01 6.89
N SER A 965 26.83 -21.76 6.98
CA SER A 965 27.75 -21.63 5.84
C SER A 965 27.24 -20.74 4.69
N PRO A 966 26.87 -19.46 4.94
CA PRO A 966 26.46 -18.55 3.89
C PRO A 966 27.62 -18.22 2.93
N THR A 967 27.32 -17.98 1.66
CA THR A 967 28.25 -17.42 0.67
C THR A 967 27.63 -16.18 0.05
N ASN A 968 28.43 -15.13 -0.13
CA ASN A 968 28.01 -13.81 -0.63
C ASN A 968 26.88 -13.16 0.20
N ALA A 969 26.68 -13.60 1.44
CA ALA A 969 25.70 -13.09 2.40
C ALA A 969 26.18 -13.30 3.85
N THR A 970 25.45 -12.73 4.82
CA THR A 970 25.67 -12.93 6.26
C THR A 970 24.44 -13.58 6.91
N LEU A 971 24.57 -14.23 8.07
CA LEU A 971 23.42 -14.78 8.80
C LEU A 971 22.95 -13.78 9.87
N THR A 972 21.92 -13.00 9.56
CA THR A 972 21.26 -12.07 10.49
C THR A 972 20.32 -12.81 11.44
N ARG A 973 19.65 -13.87 10.97
CA ARG A 973 18.93 -14.83 11.82
C ARG A 973 19.18 -16.25 11.32
N SER A 974 19.94 -17.03 12.09
CA SER A 974 20.41 -18.36 11.72
C SER A 974 19.52 -19.52 12.15
N ALA A 975 18.43 -19.29 12.89
CA ALA A 975 17.49 -20.33 13.30
C ALA A 975 16.06 -19.78 13.45
N ALA A 976 15.10 -20.62 13.06
CA ALA A 976 13.68 -20.44 13.32
C ALA A 976 13.10 -21.67 14.01
N THR A 977 11.99 -21.47 14.72
CA THR A 977 11.14 -22.50 15.29
C THR A 977 9.95 -22.74 14.36
N GLY A 978 9.70 -24.01 14.03
CA GLY A 978 8.45 -24.46 13.43
C GLY A 978 7.59 -25.08 14.52
N THR A 979 6.47 -24.44 14.87
CA THR A 979 5.50 -25.01 15.82
C THR A 979 4.49 -25.88 15.10
N ILE A 980 4.38 -27.13 15.52
CA ILE A 980 3.26 -28.01 15.18
C ILE A 980 2.14 -27.72 16.18
N LEU A 981 0.93 -27.52 15.69
CA LEU A 981 -0.25 -27.31 16.52
C LEU A 981 -1.12 -28.57 16.46
N ASP A 982 -1.32 -29.19 17.61
CA ASP A 982 -2.23 -30.31 17.84
C ASP A 982 -3.68 -29.81 17.63
N ASP A 983 -4.46 -30.54 16.83
CA ASP A 983 -5.90 -30.30 16.63
C ASP A 983 -6.77 -31.53 16.94
N ASP A 984 -6.17 -32.60 17.45
CA ASP A 984 -6.86 -33.84 17.81
C ASP A 984 -7.40 -33.82 19.25
N THR A 985 -8.30 -34.75 19.59
CA THR A 985 -9.03 -34.70 20.88
C THR A 985 -8.90 -35.99 21.67
N ALA A 986 -8.48 -35.86 22.94
CA ALA A 986 -8.30 -36.98 23.85
C ALA A 986 -9.60 -37.79 23.99
N THR A 987 -9.59 -39.01 23.44
CA THR A 987 -10.78 -39.87 23.40
C THR A 987 -11.26 -40.16 24.83
N PRO A 988 -12.53 -39.89 25.18
CA PRO A 988 -13.01 -40.09 26.54
C PRO A 988 -13.01 -41.59 26.88
N THR A 989 -12.22 -41.96 27.89
CA THR A 989 -12.14 -43.34 28.41
C THR A 989 -13.54 -43.88 28.67
N PRO A 990 -13.94 -45.01 28.07
CA PRO A 990 -15.30 -45.52 28.21
C PRO A 990 -15.59 -45.83 29.68
N THR A 991 -16.60 -45.14 30.22
CA THR A 991 -17.06 -45.36 31.60
C THR A 991 -17.45 -46.83 31.75
N PRO A 992 -16.90 -47.58 32.72
CA PRO A 992 -17.17 -49.00 32.85
C PRO A 992 -18.67 -49.22 33.05
N THR A 993 -19.29 -49.99 32.16
CA THR A 993 -20.72 -50.27 32.19
C THR A 993 -21.08 -50.91 33.54
N PRO A 994 -22.04 -50.34 34.31
CA PRO A 994 -22.41 -50.92 35.59
C PRO A 994 -22.98 -52.33 35.38
N THR A 995 -22.43 -53.30 36.12
CA THR A 995 -22.85 -54.70 36.06
C THR A 995 -24.37 -54.82 36.22
N PRO A 996 -25.09 -55.49 35.31
CA PRO A 996 -26.54 -55.57 35.37
C PRO A 996 -26.98 -56.23 36.67
N THR A 997 -27.83 -55.53 37.43
CA THR A 997 -28.47 -56.10 38.62
C THR A 997 -29.31 -57.32 38.22
N PRO A 998 -29.16 -58.47 38.89
CA PRO A 998 -29.86 -59.69 38.49
C PRO A 998 -31.38 -59.51 38.58
N THR A 999 -32.07 -59.77 37.47
CA THR A 999 -33.53 -59.76 37.42
C THR A 999 -34.09 -60.85 38.35
N PRO A 1000 -35.07 -60.53 39.23
CA PRO A 1000 -35.64 -61.53 40.13
C PRO A 1000 -36.38 -62.62 39.34
N THR A 1001 -36.09 -63.88 39.67
CA THR A 1001 -36.75 -65.06 39.08
C THR A 1001 -38.23 -65.06 39.48
N PRO A 1002 -39.18 -65.35 38.56
CA PRO A 1002 -40.60 -65.44 38.90
C PRO A 1002 -40.88 -66.62 39.83
N THR A 1003 -41.49 -66.34 40.99
CA THR A 1003 -41.87 -67.36 41.98
C THR A 1003 -42.98 -68.26 41.45
N PRO A 1004 -42.82 -69.60 41.41
CA PRO A 1004 -43.91 -70.52 41.13
C PRO A 1004 -44.84 -70.63 42.35
N THR A 1005 -46.14 -70.45 42.16
CA THR A 1005 -47.15 -70.71 43.20
C THR A 1005 -47.35 -72.22 43.36
N PRO A 1006 -47.36 -72.72 44.62
CA PRO A 1006 -48.53 -73.51 45.01
C PRO A 1006 -49.02 -73.19 46.43
N THR A 1007 -50.32 -72.89 46.54
CA THR A 1007 -51.16 -73.27 47.68
C THR A 1007 -51.45 -74.79 47.65
N PRO A 1008 -51.98 -75.42 48.71
CA PRO A 1008 -52.22 -74.93 50.08
C PRO A 1008 -51.71 -75.87 51.21
N THR A 1009 -51.50 -75.31 52.41
CA THR A 1009 -52.11 -75.72 53.72
C THR A 1009 -51.64 -74.76 54.79
#